data_AF-A0A165HW12-F1
#
_entry.id   AF-A0A165HW12-F1
#
_cell.length_a   1.000
_cell.length_b   1.000
_cell.length_c   1.000
_cell.angle_alpha   90.00
_cell.angle_beta   90.00
_cell.angle_gamma   90.00
#
_symmetry.space_group_name_H-M   'P 1'
#
loop_
_entity.id
_entity.type
_entity.pdbx_description
1 polymer ?
#
loop_
_entity_poly.entity_id
_entity_poly.type
_entity_poly.pdbx_seq_one_letter_code
_entity_poly.pdbx_strand_id
1 'polypeptide(L)'
;MAPIEPDLSNSNARPLAFLTAYGLVAAHVTVLVVRTLYRASRALPPSQATRSRQSHRRKHVAIFAALAALSLVVTGYYVFGAFLLSYRVWALQRGEVVPRHLWGEAGVFFAGEEEKAVDLQLGRWWRETDLITEFWELTTETSRRFWWTQQAFLGAAAWGVFVAIEGQRRRLPHLWAFILLSQFVGLSFAQNLFNIAILLTSVPLDPEGEHAHHHHLFSPSSSKTKSQARSHKRTRSKTKSSELRNELVTGAARVENAVHTRWDRLRDRVRRLTPEKSPLWTAHPALHLVPLAISYVSIFLLYYAPNTPSFKTVLFIPLILAYLPPLIHAFAPEKWGTTHASLHESHRAYLRVFGFISAISFLLHAKATVSAIIDNNSGSNPSHRHSVYYLFDAAQARLQGHPAPNESKFDHSKSTAGNIIRGLNDHPAVSVMGWDVLLSGVTLTVWAAVRGLDLLPTLFDSIGMSRIRKRVFAEVERAREHVAEAVEAERERVGNFIEKEREQLGNLIEKEREQVGRFIEYERQQVGHLAEKLGIHKSEEAQASSSSATRSQSSPAQRTRGKARQGRSKQSQSQSAAPEQDDLLSSSEDDEAYTATEKEASSLLLRTGAEDTSTDLESGAVAWTLFALGGLGLASGPVWGAEAAGR
;
A
#
# COMPACT_ATOMS: atom_id res chain seq x y z
N MET A 1 28.99 -17.29 56.38
CA MET A 1 27.99 -17.60 55.33
C MET A 1 28.75 -18.08 54.10
N ALA A 2 28.23 -19.08 53.37
CA ALA A 2 28.71 -19.34 52.02
C ALA A 2 28.27 -18.20 51.09
N PRO A 3 29.02 -17.86 50.03
CA PRO A 3 28.53 -16.94 49.02
C PRO A 3 27.30 -17.56 48.35
N ILE A 4 26.19 -16.81 48.31
CA ILE A 4 25.03 -17.20 47.51
C ILE A 4 25.48 -17.08 46.05
N GLU A 5 25.48 -18.19 45.32
CA GLU A 5 25.73 -18.15 43.88
C GLU A 5 24.65 -17.27 43.24
N PRO A 6 25.02 -16.23 42.46
CA PRO A 6 24.03 -15.41 41.78
C PRO A 6 23.21 -16.31 40.85
N ASP A 7 21.89 -16.20 40.87
CA ASP A 7 21.00 -17.04 40.08
C ASP A 7 21.20 -16.78 38.57
N LEU A 8 22.17 -17.48 37.99
CA LEU A 8 22.54 -17.49 36.58
C LEU A 8 21.36 -17.91 35.69
N SER A 9 20.31 -18.51 36.25
CA SER A 9 19.07 -18.82 35.55
C SER A 9 18.17 -17.59 35.37
N ASN A 10 18.16 -16.64 36.32
CA ASN A 10 17.34 -15.41 36.26
C ASN A 10 18.04 -14.27 35.49
N SER A 11 19.06 -14.56 34.68
CA SER A 11 19.82 -13.51 33.97
C SER A 11 19.05 -12.92 32.79
N ASN A 12 18.69 -11.64 32.92
CA ASN A 12 18.08 -10.82 31.86
C ASN A 12 18.95 -10.68 30.59
N ALA A 13 20.26 -10.98 30.67
CA ALA A 13 21.17 -10.85 29.54
C ALA A 13 20.77 -11.75 28.36
N ARG A 14 20.19 -12.94 28.60
CA ARG A 14 19.76 -13.86 27.53
C ARG A 14 18.57 -13.34 26.69
N PRO A 15 17.41 -12.99 27.27
CA PRO A 15 16.29 -12.42 26.50
C PRO A 15 16.66 -11.08 25.86
N LEU A 16 17.41 -10.22 26.55
CA LEU A 16 17.87 -8.95 25.96
C LEU A 16 18.81 -9.20 24.77
N ALA A 17 19.74 -10.16 24.85
CA ALA A 17 20.58 -10.54 23.71
C ALA A 17 19.78 -11.12 22.54
N PHE A 18 18.73 -11.90 22.80
CA PHE A 18 17.87 -12.43 21.73
C PHE A 18 17.05 -11.31 21.05
N LEU A 19 16.37 -10.46 21.83
CA LEU A 19 15.54 -9.36 21.32
C LEU A 19 16.39 -8.32 20.57
N THR A 20 17.57 -7.98 21.09
CA THR A 20 18.51 -7.10 20.37
C THR A 20 19.07 -7.76 19.11
N ALA A 21 19.41 -9.05 19.13
CA ALA A 21 19.83 -9.76 17.91
C ALA A 21 18.72 -9.80 16.85
N TYR A 22 17.47 -10.04 17.24
CA TYR A 22 16.31 -10.00 16.35
C TYR A 22 16.13 -8.62 15.71
N GLY A 23 16.15 -7.56 16.52
CA GLY A 23 16.07 -6.17 16.05
C GLY A 23 17.24 -5.78 15.13
N LEU A 24 18.46 -6.20 15.46
CA LEU A 24 19.66 -5.99 14.64
C LEU A 24 19.59 -6.75 13.31
N VAL A 25 19.03 -7.96 13.27
CA VAL A 25 18.78 -8.71 12.02
C VAL A 25 17.75 -7.97 11.17
N ALA A 26 16.60 -7.58 11.72
CA ALA A 26 15.57 -6.84 10.99
C ALA A 26 16.11 -5.49 10.44
N ALA A 27 16.86 -4.74 11.26
CA ALA A 27 17.52 -3.51 10.85
C ALA A 27 18.59 -3.74 9.76
N HIS A 28 19.42 -4.78 9.89
CA HIS A 28 20.45 -5.12 8.89
C HIS A 28 19.81 -5.48 7.54
N VAL A 29 18.77 -6.31 7.54
CA VAL A 29 18.06 -6.71 6.31
C VAL A 29 17.34 -5.51 5.69
N THR A 30 16.78 -4.61 6.50
CA THR A 30 16.22 -3.33 6.03
C THR A 30 17.30 -2.46 5.37
N VAL A 31 18.49 -2.34 5.98
CA VAL A 31 19.63 -1.61 5.41
C VAL A 31 20.14 -2.25 4.11
N LEU A 32 20.14 -3.59 4.01
CA LEU A 32 20.47 -4.28 2.76
C LEU A 32 19.47 -3.92 1.64
N VAL A 33 18.17 -3.93 1.92
CA VAL A 33 17.12 -3.54 0.96
C VAL A 33 17.22 -2.06 0.60
N VAL A 34 17.33 -1.14 1.56
CA VAL A 34 17.53 0.30 1.28
C VAL A 34 18.80 0.54 0.43
N ARG A 35 19.85 -0.27 0.62
CA ARG A 35 21.07 -0.22 -0.20
C ARG A 35 20.89 -0.78 -1.62
N THR A 36 20.02 -1.76 -1.85
CA THR A 36 19.67 -2.19 -3.23
C THR A 36 18.78 -1.15 -3.92
N LEU A 37 17.79 -0.58 -3.21
CA LEU A 37 16.96 0.53 -3.69
C LEU A 37 17.78 1.77 -4.08
N TYR A 38 18.74 2.17 -3.24
CA TYR A 38 19.64 3.30 -3.54
C TYR A 38 20.57 3.03 -4.74
N ARG A 39 20.99 1.77 -4.94
CA ARG A 39 21.76 1.39 -6.14
C ARG A 39 20.90 1.43 -7.40
N ALA A 40 19.67 0.90 -7.33
CA ALA A 40 18.72 0.91 -8.42
C ALA A 40 18.38 2.33 -8.87
N SER A 41 18.08 3.24 -7.95
CA SER A 41 17.77 4.65 -8.28
C SER A 41 18.89 5.40 -9.00
N ARG A 42 20.15 4.96 -8.83
CA ARG A 42 21.34 5.48 -9.53
C ARG A 42 21.67 4.78 -10.85
N ALA A 43 21.02 3.66 -11.15
CA ALA A 43 21.23 2.85 -12.36
C ALA A 43 20.08 3.01 -13.38
N LEU A 44 19.17 3.96 -13.17
CA LEU A 44 18.02 4.19 -14.05
C LEU A 44 18.45 4.71 -15.45
N PRO A 45 17.92 4.15 -16.56
CA PRO A 45 18.22 4.61 -17.91
C PRO A 45 17.85 6.09 -18.17
N PRO A 46 18.50 6.77 -19.13
CA PRO A 46 18.18 8.16 -19.49
C PRO A 46 16.73 8.33 -19.99
N SER A 47 16.13 7.30 -20.61
CA SER A 47 14.69 7.27 -20.99
C SER A 47 13.72 7.31 -19.79
N GLN A 48 14.22 7.09 -18.57
CA GLN A 48 13.50 7.25 -17.31
C GLN A 48 13.85 8.56 -16.57
N ALA A 49 14.70 9.42 -17.15
CA ALA A 49 15.12 10.69 -16.56
C ALA A 49 14.29 11.91 -17.04
N THR A 50 13.28 11.72 -17.89
CA THR A 50 12.41 12.82 -18.35
C THR A 50 11.69 13.50 -17.18
N ARG A 51 11.52 14.83 -17.25
CA ARG A 51 11.06 15.68 -16.14
C ARG A 51 9.71 15.25 -15.57
N SER A 52 8.77 14.82 -16.42
CA SER A 52 7.47 14.27 -16.02
C SER A 52 7.63 12.92 -15.29
N ARG A 53 8.25 11.92 -15.92
CA ARG A 53 8.47 10.59 -15.32
C ARG A 53 9.24 10.66 -14.00
N GLN A 54 10.23 11.54 -13.90
CA GLN A 54 10.98 11.78 -12.66
C GLN A 54 10.09 12.39 -11.56
N SER A 55 9.20 13.33 -11.89
CA SER A 55 8.25 13.94 -10.95
C SER A 55 7.26 12.92 -10.39
N HIS A 56 6.58 12.15 -11.25
CA HIS A 56 5.65 11.10 -10.81
C HIS A 56 6.36 10.01 -10.00
N ARG A 57 7.52 9.51 -10.46
CA ARG A 57 8.30 8.51 -9.71
C ARG A 57 8.71 9.02 -8.32
N ARG A 58 9.11 10.29 -8.18
CA ARG A 58 9.40 10.89 -6.85
C ARG A 58 8.18 10.93 -5.94
N LYS A 59 7.01 11.34 -6.46
CA LYS A 59 5.74 11.32 -5.70
C LYS A 59 5.40 9.90 -5.22
N HIS A 60 5.42 8.92 -6.13
CA HIS A 60 5.00 7.55 -5.81
C HIS A 60 5.97 6.87 -4.83
N VAL A 61 7.28 7.07 -4.99
CA VAL A 61 8.29 6.60 -4.03
C VAL A 61 8.11 7.26 -2.66
N ALA A 62 7.75 8.54 -2.58
CA ALA A 62 7.45 9.20 -1.31
C ALA A 62 6.20 8.64 -0.62
N ILE A 63 5.13 8.33 -1.39
CA ILE A 63 3.90 7.71 -0.87
C ILE A 63 4.20 6.34 -0.26
N PHE A 64 4.86 5.44 -1.01
CA PHE A 64 5.19 4.10 -0.49
C PHE A 64 6.25 4.17 0.64
N ALA A 65 7.14 5.17 0.66
CA ALA A 65 8.05 5.36 1.79
C ALA A 65 7.32 5.82 3.07
N ALA A 66 6.31 6.69 2.93
CA ALA A 66 5.45 7.09 4.05
C ALA A 66 4.58 5.92 4.56
N LEU A 67 4.03 5.10 3.66
CA LEU A 67 3.30 3.87 4.02
C LEU A 67 4.21 2.83 4.69
N ALA A 68 5.47 2.66 4.24
CA ALA A 68 6.46 1.83 4.92
C ALA A 68 6.77 2.35 6.33
N ALA A 69 6.99 3.67 6.50
CA ALA A 69 7.25 4.26 7.80
C ALA A 69 6.04 4.10 8.76
N LEU A 70 4.82 4.32 8.27
CA LEU A 70 3.58 4.11 9.02
C LEU A 70 3.43 2.63 9.44
N SER A 71 3.65 1.70 8.51
CA SER A 71 3.64 0.26 8.77
C SER A 71 4.61 -0.13 9.88
N LEU A 72 5.89 0.26 9.77
CA LEU A 72 6.92 -0.03 10.77
C LEU A 72 6.56 0.52 12.17
N VAL A 73 5.96 1.71 12.25
CA VAL A 73 5.52 2.31 13.52
C VAL A 73 4.33 1.54 14.10
N VAL A 74 3.33 1.20 13.28
CA VAL A 74 2.11 0.51 13.73
C VAL A 74 2.39 -0.93 14.14
N THR A 75 3.11 -1.72 13.33
CA THR A 75 3.46 -3.11 13.70
C THR A 75 4.41 -3.13 14.89
N GLY A 76 5.42 -2.24 14.92
CA GLY A 76 6.34 -2.11 16.05
C GLY A 76 5.64 -1.79 17.38
N TYR A 77 4.68 -0.85 17.36
CA TYR A 77 3.87 -0.51 18.53
C TYR A 77 3.09 -1.71 19.07
N TYR A 78 2.38 -2.45 18.20
CA TYR A 78 1.57 -3.59 18.64
C TYR A 78 2.39 -4.84 18.98
N VAL A 79 3.54 -5.09 18.34
CA VAL A 79 4.48 -6.16 18.72
C VAL A 79 5.04 -5.89 20.11
N PHE A 80 5.49 -4.66 20.39
CA PHE A 80 5.96 -4.28 21.72
C PHE A 80 4.83 -4.40 22.76
N GLY A 81 3.62 -3.94 22.42
CA GLY A 81 2.44 -4.07 23.28
C GLY A 81 2.11 -5.53 23.62
N ALA A 82 2.29 -6.46 22.69
CA ALA A 82 2.08 -7.90 22.92
C ALA A 82 3.11 -8.49 23.89
N PHE A 83 4.40 -8.19 23.72
CA PHE A 83 5.43 -8.66 24.64
C PHE A 83 5.30 -8.04 26.04
N LEU A 84 4.98 -6.75 26.14
CA LEU A 84 4.71 -6.10 27.42
C LEU A 84 3.50 -6.71 28.13
N LEU A 85 2.44 -7.06 27.40
CA LEU A 85 1.24 -7.68 27.98
C LEU A 85 1.51 -9.12 28.45
N SER A 86 2.26 -9.92 27.68
CA SER A 86 2.71 -11.26 28.12
C SER A 86 3.55 -11.19 29.41
N TYR A 87 4.55 -10.31 29.47
CA TYR A 87 5.35 -10.11 30.70
C TYR A 87 4.48 -9.68 31.88
N ARG A 88 3.53 -8.76 31.66
CA ARG A 88 2.60 -8.27 32.70
C ARG A 88 1.71 -9.37 33.27
N VAL A 89 1.17 -10.24 32.41
CA VAL A 89 0.34 -11.38 32.83
C VAL A 89 1.17 -12.39 33.62
N TRP A 90 2.36 -12.74 33.12
CA TRP A 90 3.29 -13.62 33.83
C TRP A 90 3.67 -13.07 35.22
N ALA A 91 4.04 -11.79 35.30
CA ALA A 91 4.41 -11.15 36.56
C ALA A 91 3.26 -11.14 37.58
N LEU A 92 2.03 -10.79 37.16
CA LEU A 92 0.84 -10.87 38.02
C LEU A 92 0.61 -12.29 38.56
N GLN A 93 0.74 -13.33 37.72
CA GLN A 93 0.53 -14.72 38.14
C GLN A 93 1.60 -15.24 39.12
N ARG A 94 2.77 -14.59 39.18
CA ARG A 94 3.87 -14.92 40.10
C ARG A 94 3.93 -14.01 41.35
N GLY A 95 3.15 -12.92 41.39
CA GLY A 95 3.26 -11.90 42.43
C GLY A 95 4.48 -10.98 42.29
N GLU A 96 5.07 -10.94 41.09
CA GLU A 96 6.29 -10.19 40.76
C GLU A 96 5.97 -8.76 40.32
N VAL A 97 7.00 -7.89 40.23
CA VAL A 97 6.79 -6.46 39.97
C VAL A 97 6.28 -6.20 38.55
N VAL A 98 5.09 -5.59 38.46
CA VAL A 98 4.38 -5.31 37.20
C VAL A 98 4.65 -3.88 36.72
N PRO A 99 5.36 -3.66 35.60
CA PRO A 99 5.63 -2.32 35.09
C PRO A 99 4.36 -1.69 34.51
N ARG A 100 3.91 -0.59 35.11
CA ARG A 100 2.64 0.10 34.78
C ARG A 100 2.75 1.00 33.57
N HIS A 101 3.92 1.58 33.33
CA HIS A 101 4.15 2.54 32.27
C HIS A 101 5.30 2.11 31.35
N LEU A 102 5.46 2.81 30.23
CA LEU A 102 6.57 2.61 29.30
C LEU A 102 7.83 3.37 29.78
N TRP A 103 7.63 4.50 30.46
CA TRP A 103 8.65 5.44 30.95
C TRP A 103 8.27 5.95 32.35
N GLY A 104 9.25 6.43 33.13
CA GLY A 104 9.03 7.05 34.46
C GLY A 104 8.82 6.05 35.61
N GLU A 105 8.18 6.50 36.69
CA GLU A 105 7.85 5.67 37.87
C GLU A 105 7.17 4.34 37.47
N ALA A 106 7.68 3.23 37.99
CA ALA A 106 7.26 1.87 37.62
C ALA A 106 7.23 1.59 36.09
N GLY A 107 8.10 2.27 35.33
CA GLY A 107 8.27 2.13 33.89
C GLY A 107 9.21 1.00 33.45
N VAL A 108 9.18 0.68 32.16
CA VAL A 108 10.11 -0.29 31.51
C VAL A 108 11.45 0.35 31.13
N PHE A 109 11.43 1.62 30.70
CA PHE A 109 12.61 2.35 30.25
C PHE A 109 12.83 3.64 31.05
N PHE A 110 14.09 3.91 31.41
CA PHE A 110 14.60 5.14 32.05
C PHE A 110 13.77 5.68 33.25
N ALA A 111 14.28 5.41 34.45
CA ALA A 111 14.01 6.21 35.65
C ALA A 111 15.13 7.28 35.82
N GLY A 112 14.87 8.34 36.60
CA GLY A 112 15.85 9.38 36.91
C GLY A 112 16.94 8.93 37.89
N GLU A 113 17.94 9.78 38.17
CA GLU A 113 19.09 9.40 39.01
C GLU A 113 18.72 8.96 40.45
N GLU A 114 17.58 9.43 40.98
CA GLU A 114 17.11 9.08 42.33
C GLU A 114 16.21 7.83 42.38
N GLU A 115 15.72 7.35 41.23
CA GLU A 115 14.73 6.27 41.18
C GLU A 115 15.26 5.03 40.43
N LYS A 116 14.95 3.85 40.95
CA LYS A 116 15.33 2.60 40.29
C LYS A 116 14.26 2.16 39.30
N ALA A 117 14.68 1.92 38.05
CA ALA A 117 13.87 1.18 37.10
C ALA A 117 13.46 -0.19 37.68
N VAL A 118 12.29 -0.71 37.25
CA VAL A 118 11.76 -1.99 37.73
C VAL A 118 12.80 -3.11 37.49
N ASP A 119 13.07 -3.93 38.51
CA ASP A 119 13.91 -5.12 38.38
C ASP A 119 13.13 -6.23 37.66
N LEU A 120 13.09 -6.12 36.33
CA LEU A 120 12.34 -7.02 35.46
C LEU A 120 12.94 -8.44 35.50
N GLN A 121 12.14 -9.46 35.77
CA GLN A 121 12.60 -10.86 35.76
C GLN A 121 12.50 -11.50 34.36
N LEU A 122 13.05 -10.83 33.35
CA LEU A 122 13.03 -11.29 31.95
C LEU A 122 13.66 -12.69 31.81
N GLY A 123 14.70 -12.99 32.58
CA GLY A 123 15.40 -14.29 32.55
C GLY A 123 14.56 -15.49 33.03
N ARG A 124 13.53 -15.25 33.85
CA ARG A 124 12.52 -16.27 34.23
C ARG A 124 11.36 -16.29 33.24
N TRP A 125 10.78 -15.13 32.92
CA TRP A 125 9.71 -15.00 31.91
C TRP A 125 10.06 -15.70 30.59
N TRP A 126 11.23 -15.43 30.02
CA TRP A 126 11.69 -16.05 28.76
C TRP A 126 11.87 -17.58 28.82
N ARG A 127 11.94 -18.16 30.02
CA ARG A 127 12.11 -19.61 30.25
C ARG A 127 10.77 -20.31 30.50
N GLU A 128 9.84 -19.62 31.13
CA GLU A 128 8.50 -20.12 31.45
C GLU A 128 7.49 -19.87 30.32
N THR A 129 7.70 -18.82 29.51
CA THR A 129 6.83 -18.41 28.41
C THR A 129 7.47 -18.66 27.04
N ASP A 130 6.91 -19.60 26.27
CA ASP A 130 7.27 -19.80 24.86
C ASP A 130 6.59 -18.72 23.99
N LEU A 131 7.18 -17.52 23.99
CA LEU A 131 6.58 -16.30 23.41
C LEU A 131 6.19 -16.42 21.94
N ILE A 132 6.92 -17.21 21.14
CA ILE A 132 6.58 -17.44 19.74
C ILE A 132 5.31 -18.30 19.65
N THR A 133 5.23 -19.35 20.46
CA THR A 133 4.07 -20.25 20.45
C THR A 133 2.85 -19.57 21.06
N GLU A 134 2.97 -18.92 22.21
CA GLU A 134 1.90 -18.12 22.84
C GLU A 134 1.32 -17.10 21.86
N PHE A 135 2.18 -16.30 21.20
CA PHE A 135 1.74 -15.30 20.22
C PHE A 135 0.94 -15.93 19.07
N TRP A 136 1.45 -16.99 18.45
CA TRP A 136 0.79 -17.60 17.29
C TRP A 136 -0.46 -18.42 17.69
N GLU A 137 -0.46 -19.15 18.80
CA GLU A 137 -1.65 -19.85 19.30
C GLU A 137 -2.75 -18.84 19.66
N LEU A 138 -2.41 -17.77 20.36
CA LEU A 138 -3.39 -16.73 20.74
C LEU A 138 -4.01 -16.06 19.50
N THR A 139 -3.24 -15.81 18.44
CA THR A 139 -3.78 -15.24 17.17
C THR A 139 -4.58 -16.25 16.33
N THR A 140 -4.63 -17.52 16.71
CA THR A 140 -5.33 -18.60 15.99
C THR A 140 -6.42 -19.30 16.81
N GLU A 141 -6.41 -19.16 18.14
CA GLU A 141 -7.33 -19.75 19.15
C GLU A 141 -8.83 -19.56 18.84
N THR A 142 -9.24 -18.42 18.29
CA THR A 142 -10.64 -18.08 18.05
C THR A 142 -10.87 -17.58 16.64
N SER A 143 -12.04 -17.88 16.06
CA SER A 143 -12.41 -17.49 14.69
C SER A 143 -12.26 -16.00 14.41
N ARG A 144 -12.64 -15.11 15.35
CA ARG A 144 -12.44 -13.65 15.20
C ARG A 144 -10.98 -13.26 15.00
N ARG A 145 -10.05 -13.88 15.73
CA ARG A 145 -8.61 -13.58 15.63
C ARG A 145 -8.00 -14.25 14.41
N PHE A 146 -8.32 -15.54 14.22
CA PHE A 146 -7.89 -16.33 13.08
C PHE A 146 -8.31 -15.70 11.75
N TRP A 147 -9.49 -15.05 11.68
CA TRP A 147 -9.96 -14.33 10.50
C TRP A 147 -8.90 -13.33 9.97
N TRP A 148 -8.31 -12.52 10.86
CA TRP A 148 -7.24 -11.58 10.52
C TRP A 148 -5.92 -12.31 10.20
N THR A 149 -5.51 -13.23 11.06
CA THR A 149 -4.26 -14.01 10.92
C THR A 149 -4.21 -14.79 9.59
N GLN A 150 -5.32 -15.38 9.17
CA GLN A 150 -5.46 -16.07 7.89
C GLN A 150 -5.24 -15.11 6.70
N GLN A 151 -5.71 -13.85 6.78
CA GLN A 151 -5.46 -12.89 5.70
C GLN A 151 -3.99 -12.52 5.57
N ALA A 152 -3.25 -12.40 6.68
CA ALA A 152 -1.81 -12.15 6.65
C ALA A 152 -1.07 -13.28 5.91
N PHE A 153 -1.37 -14.54 6.23
CA PHE A 153 -0.79 -15.70 5.55
C PHE A 153 -1.17 -15.79 4.06
N LEU A 154 -2.44 -15.58 3.70
CA LEU A 154 -2.90 -15.63 2.31
C LEU A 154 -2.27 -14.51 1.46
N GLY A 155 -2.21 -13.29 2.00
CA GLY A 155 -1.54 -12.15 1.35
C GLY A 155 -0.03 -12.36 1.20
N ALA A 156 0.64 -12.91 2.23
CA ALA A 156 2.08 -13.20 2.18
C ALA A 156 2.42 -14.28 1.16
N ALA A 157 1.60 -15.33 1.05
CA ALA A 157 1.76 -16.37 0.04
C ALA A 157 1.58 -15.82 -1.39
N ALA A 158 0.55 -14.99 -1.61
CA ALA A 158 0.29 -14.34 -2.89
C ALA A 158 1.43 -13.38 -3.30
N TRP A 159 1.89 -12.56 -2.36
CA TRP A 159 2.95 -11.58 -2.58
C TRP A 159 4.33 -12.25 -2.74
N GLY A 160 4.64 -13.33 -2.02
CA GLY A 160 5.90 -14.06 -2.17
C GLY A 160 6.10 -14.67 -3.56
N VAL A 161 5.00 -15.09 -4.21
CA VAL A 161 5.01 -15.52 -5.62
C VAL A 161 5.26 -14.34 -6.56
N PHE A 162 4.59 -13.20 -6.33
CA PHE A 162 4.83 -11.97 -7.11
C PHE A 162 6.27 -11.45 -6.99
N VAL A 163 6.83 -11.41 -5.78
CA VAL A 163 8.23 -11.02 -5.52
C VAL A 163 9.22 -11.89 -6.28
N ALA A 164 8.94 -13.20 -6.39
CA ALA A 164 9.78 -14.11 -7.15
C ALA A 164 9.73 -13.85 -8.66
N ILE A 165 8.53 -13.75 -9.23
CA ILE A 165 8.31 -13.54 -10.66
C ILE A 165 8.88 -12.17 -11.10
N GLU A 166 8.41 -11.10 -10.46
CA GLU A 166 8.71 -9.73 -10.88
C GLU A 166 10.13 -9.31 -10.45
N GLY A 167 10.61 -9.85 -9.33
CA GLY A 167 11.99 -9.70 -8.89
C GLY A 167 12.99 -10.38 -9.82
N GLN A 168 12.68 -11.58 -10.33
CA GLN A 168 13.52 -12.26 -11.33
C GLN A 168 13.59 -11.45 -12.63
N ARG A 169 12.44 -11.01 -13.16
CA ARG A 169 12.36 -10.21 -14.41
C ARG A 169 13.19 -8.93 -14.35
N ARG A 170 13.15 -8.22 -13.22
CA ARG A 170 13.92 -6.98 -12.99
C ARG A 170 15.34 -7.23 -12.47
N ARG A 171 15.79 -8.50 -12.44
CA ARG A 171 17.09 -8.96 -11.95
C ARG A 171 17.43 -8.40 -10.55
N LEU A 172 16.43 -8.25 -9.69
CA LEU A 172 16.55 -7.65 -8.35
C LEU A 172 17.34 -8.58 -7.41
N PRO A 173 18.48 -8.13 -6.85
CA PRO A 173 19.31 -8.99 -6.00
C PRO A 173 18.75 -9.07 -4.57
N HIS A 174 18.93 -10.24 -3.93
CA HIS A 174 18.49 -10.56 -2.56
C HIS A 174 16.96 -10.60 -2.38
N LEU A 175 16.20 -11.23 -3.29
CA LEU A 175 14.74 -11.41 -3.15
C LEU A 175 14.33 -12.03 -1.79
N TRP A 176 15.16 -12.92 -1.23
CA TRP A 176 14.97 -13.50 0.10
C TRP A 176 14.88 -12.45 1.22
N ALA A 177 15.52 -11.29 1.08
CA ALA A 177 15.50 -10.22 2.08
C ALA A 177 14.11 -9.57 2.20
N PHE A 178 13.38 -9.44 1.08
CA PHE A 178 12.01 -8.95 1.09
C PHE A 178 11.07 -9.94 1.79
N ILE A 179 11.19 -11.24 1.49
CA ILE A 179 10.42 -12.30 2.18
C ILE A 179 10.74 -12.30 3.69
N LEU A 180 12.02 -12.22 4.06
CA LEU A 180 12.45 -12.17 5.45
C LEU A 180 11.90 -10.95 6.20
N LEU A 181 11.84 -9.76 5.60
CA LEU A 181 11.20 -8.59 6.20
C LEU A 181 9.69 -8.77 6.40
N SER A 182 9.00 -9.47 5.50
CA SER A 182 7.56 -9.75 5.69
C SER A 182 7.27 -10.63 6.91
N GLN A 183 8.25 -11.44 7.32
CA GLN A 183 8.16 -12.32 8.50
C GLN A 183 8.71 -11.66 9.78
N PHE A 184 9.66 -10.73 9.68
CA PHE A 184 10.30 -10.09 10.83
C PHE A 184 9.68 -8.74 11.25
N VAL A 185 8.99 -8.05 10.34
CA VAL A 185 8.48 -6.68 10.54
C VAL A 185 7.01 -6.52 10.17
N GLY A 186 6.58 -7.15 9.07
CA GLY A 186 5.22 -7.08 8.55
C GLY A 186 5.17 -7.14 7.02
N LEU A 187 4.12 -7.75 6.48
CA LEU A 187 3.87 -7.87 5.05
C LEU A 187 3.73 -6.51 4.38
N SER A 188 3.00 -5.58 5.01
CA SER A 188 2.79 -4.23 4.47
C SER A 188 4.11 -3.44 4.39
N PHE A 189 5.01 -3.58 5.37
CA PHE A 189 6.33 -2.94 5.34
C PHE A 189 7.15 -3.44 4.13
N ALA A 190 7.23 -4.76 3.98
CA ALA A 190 8.00 -5.40 2.92
C ALA A 190 7.41 -5.16 1.52
N GLN A 191 6.08 -5.15 1.39
CA GLN A 191 5.36 -4.75 0.18
C GLN A 191 5.72 -3.33 -0.25
N ASN A 192 5.65 -2.36 0.66
CA ASN A 192 5.96 -0.96 0.34
C ASN A 192 7.42 -0.79 -0.13
N LEU A 193 8.38 -1.47 0.49
CA LEU A 193 9.77 -1.49 0.02
C LEU A 193 9.94 -2.17 -1.35
N PHE A 194 9.18 -3.22 -1.66
CA PHE A 194 9.23 -3.89 -2.97
C PHE A 194 8.54 -3.07 -4.07
N ASN A 195 7.43 -2.38 -3.76
CA ASN A 195 6.79 -1.42 -4.66
C ASN A 195 7.78 -0.28 -5.04
N ILE A 196 8.57 0.20 -4.08
CA ILE A 196 9.67 1.13 -4.34
C ILE A 196 10.76 0.48 -5.23
N ALA A 197 11.07 -0.80 -5.05
CA ALA A 197 12.02 -1.53 -5.91
C ALA A 197 11.55 -1.57 -7.37
N ILE A 198 10.27 -1.89 -7.60
CA ILE A 198 9.64 -1.89 -8.94
C ILE A 198 9.67 -0.49 -9.56
N LEU A 199 9.33 0.56 -8.81
CA LEU A 199 9.37 1.95 -9.29
C LEU A 199 10.79 2.45 -9.60
N LEU A 200 11.82 1.85 -8.99
CA LEU A 200 13.23 2.20 -9.17
C LEU A 200 13.98 1.27 -10.13
N THR A 201 13.33 0.26 -10.73
CA THR A 201 13.95 -0.66 -11.70
C THR A 201 13.14 -0.79 -12.99
N SER A 202 13.81 -0.60 -14.13
CA SER A 202 13.30 -0.99 -15.44
C SER A 202 13.49 -2.50 -15.65
N VAL A 203 12.54 -3.15 -16.34
CA VAL A 203 12.80 -4.45 -16.97
C VAL A 203 13.93 -4.25 -18.00
N PRO A 204 14.99 -5.09 -18.02
CA PRO A 204 16.00 -5.03 -19.07
C PRO A 204 15.38 -5.34 -20.43
N LEU A 205 15.68 -4.51 -21.43
CA LEU A 205 15.49 -4.88 -22.83
C LEU A 205 16.65 -5.78 -23.25
N ASP A 206 16.42 -6.77 -24.10
CA ASP A 206 17.46 -7.73 -24.47
C ASP A 206 18.55 -7.07 -25.34
N PRO A 207 19.84 -7.37 -25.08
CA PRO A 207 20.96 -6.64 -25.67
C PRO A 207 21.25 -7.00 -27.14
N GLU A 208 20.52 -7.96 -27.73
CA GLU A 208 20.70 -8.37 -29.12
C GLU A 208 20.44 -7.21 -30.11
N GLY A 209 19.55 -6.27 -29.75
CA GLY A 209 19.34 -5.05 -30.54
C GLY A 209 20.44 -3.98 -30.40
N GLU A 210 21.25 -4.03 -29.33
CA GLU A 210 22.27 -3.01 -29.03
C GLU A 210 23.69 -3.47 -29.42
N HIS A 211 23.97 -4.78 -29.33
CA HIS A 211 25.22 -5.38 -29.79
C HIS A 211 25.47 -5.22 -31.31
N ALA A 212 24.41 -5.10 -32.11
CA ALA A 212 24.52 -4.87 -33.56
C ALA A 212 25.19 -3.54 -33.94
N HIS A 213 25.09 -2.49 -33.10
CA HIS A 213 25.56 -1.15 -33.44
C HIS A 213 26.87 -0.73 -32.75
N HIS A 214 27.21 -1.31 -31.59
CA HIS A 214 28.36 -0.84 -30.81
C HIS A 214 29.70 -1.55 -31.10
N HIS A 215 29.72 -2.62 -31.90
CA HIS A 215 30.93 -3.44 -32.11
C HIS A 215 31.98 -2.87 -33.10
N HIS A 216 31.71 -1.75 -33.77
CA HIS A 216 32.60 -1.17 -34.80
C HIS A 216 33.40 0.07 -34.36
N LEU A 217 33.26 0.55 -33.12
CA LEU A 217 34.01 1.67 -32.58
C LEU A 217 34.73 1.27 -31.28
N PHE A 218 35.97 1.72 -31.12
CA PHE A 218 36.89 1.43 -29.99
C PHE A 218 37.43 -0.01 -29.88
N SER A 219 38.35 -0.37 -30.78
CA SER A 219 39.45 -1.29 -30.44
C SER A 219 40.61 -0.50 -29.80
N PRO A 220 40.93 -0.67 -28.51
CA PRO A 220 42.11 -0.06 -27.90
C PRO A 220 43.38 -0.83 -28.31
N SER A 221 44.34 -0.14 -28.91
CA SER A 221 45.60 -0.77 -29.36
C SER A 221 46.50 -1.15 -28.17
N SER A 222 47.11 -2.34 -28.24
CA SER A 222 48.04 -2.79 -27.21
C SER A 222 49.38 -2.05 -27.30
N SER A 223 49.83 -1.47 -26.18
CA SER A 223 51.20 -1.00 -26.03
C SER A 223 51.82 -1.58 -24.76
N LYS A 224 53.00 -2.20 -24.93
CA LYS A 224 53.85 -2.69 -23.83
C LYS A 224 55.05 -1.76 -23.71
N THR A 225 55.26 -1.15 -22.56
CA THR A 225 56.51 -0.43 -22.28
C THR A 225 57.06 -0.86 -20.91
N LYS A 226 58.36 -1.20 -20.88
CA LYS A 226 59.12 -1.53 -19.67
C LYS A 226 59.73 -0.27 -19.06
N SER A 227 60.50 -0.45 -17.98
CA SER A 227 61.20 0.59 -17.20
C SER A 227 60.29 1.31 -16.19
N GLN A 228 60.77 1.76 -15.03
CA GLN A 228 62.17 1.99 -14.67
C GLN A 228 62.46 1.60 -13.20
N ALA A 229 63.55 0.84 -12.99
CA ALA A 229 64.06 0.59 -11.64
C ALA A 229 65.01 1.72 -11.21
N ARG A 230 64.84 2.25 -10.00
CA ARG A 230 65.83 3.13 -9.37
C ARG A 230 66.12 2.69 -7.93
N SER A 231 67.38 2.40 -7.68
CA SER A 231 67.89 2.00 -6.36
C SER A 231 67.90 3.19 -5.39
N HIS A 232 67.42 2.97 -4.16
CA HIS A 232 67.77 3.80 -3.01
C HIS A 232 68.10 2.91 -1.81
N LYS A 233 69.38 2.54 -1.73
CA LYS A 233 69.97 1.73 -0.67
C LYS A 233 70.12 2.58 0.60
N ARG A 234 69.17 2.48 1.54
CA ARG A 234 69.22 3.18 2.84
C ARG A 234 69.13 2.20 4.00
N THR A 235 70.26 1.98 4.68
CA THR A 235 70.36 1.17 5.89
C THR A 235 69.57 1.81 7.03
N ARG A 236 68.76 1.02 7.73
CA ARG A 236 68.15 1.41 9.02
C ARG A 236 67.91 0.15 9.86
N SER A 237 68.19 0.23 11.15
CA SER A 237 68.07 -0.90 12.08
C SER A 237 66.61 -1.36 12.20
N LYS A 238 66.39 -2.67 12.01
CA LYS A 238 65.12 -3.32 12.35
C LYS A 238 64.99 -3.36 13.87
N THR A 239 63.93 -2.75 14.41
CA THR A 239 63.49 -3.03 15.78
C THR A 239 62.40 -4.10 15.74
N LYS A 240 62.42 -5.00 16.72
CA LYS A 240 61.53 -6.19 16.82
C LYS A 240 60.03 -5.81 16.70
N SER A 241 59.67 -4.60 17.12
CA SER A 241 58.31 -4.03 17.03
C SER A 241 57.85 -3.65 15.61
N SER A 242 58.76 -3.43 14.66
CA SER A 242 58.40 -3.25 13.23
C SER A 242 58.17 -4.58 12.51
N GLU A 243 58.88 -5.63 12.90
CA GLU A 243 58.69 -6.97 12.31
C GLU A 243 57.36 -7.56 12.79
N LEU A 244 57.09 -7.54 14.11
CA LEU A 244 55.79 -7.97 14.66
C LEU A 244 54.60 -7.24 14.04
N ARG A 245 54.71 -5.93 13.72
CA ARG A 245 53.64 -5.19 13.02
C ARG A 245 53.50 -5.59 11.56
N ASN A 246 54.60 -5.82 10.84
CA ASN A 246 54.55 -6.32 9.48
C ASN A 246 54.00 -7.75 9.41
N GLU A 247 54.30 -8.61 10.38
CA GLU A 247 53.72 -9.94 10.51
C GLU A 247 52.22 -9.88 10.84
N LEU A 248 51.78 -8.98 11.72
CA LEU A 248 50.35 -8.81 12.02
C LEU A 248 49.57 -8.32 10.78
N VAL A 249 50.11 -7.33 10.05
CA VAL A 249 49.48 -6.77 8.84
C VAL A 249 49.48 -7.78 7.69
N THR A 250 50.59 -8.50 7.46
CA THR A 250 50.63 -9.55 6.42
C THR A 250 49.83 -10.79 6.80
N GLY A 251 49.69 -11.11 8.10
CA GLY A 251 48.78 -12.12 8.63
C GLY A 251 47.31 -11.75 8.38
N ALA A 252 46.91 -10.53 8.76
CA ALA A 252 45.57 -10.01 8.50
C ALA A 252 45.24 -10.02 7.00
N ALA A 253 46.13 -9.48 6.16
CA ALA A 253 45.95 -9.49 4.69
C ALA A 253 45.91 -10.92 4.12
N ARG A 254 46.63 -11.90 4.71
CA ARG A 254 46.59 -13.31 4.28
C ARG A 254 45.26 -13.97 4.67
N VAL A 255 44.70 -13.65 5.84
CA VAL A 255 43.36 -14.09 6.26
C VAL A 255 42.29 -13.46 5.37
N GLU A 256 42.37 -12.15 5.12
CA GLU A 256 41.44 -11.41 4.26
C GLU A 256 41.44 -11.98 2.84
N ASN A 257 42.60 -12.19 2.22
CA ASN A 257 42.70 -12.85 0.92
C ASN A 257 42.21 -14.31 0.92
N ALA A 258 42.43 -15.07 2.01
CA ALA A 258 41.89 -16.42 2.14
C ALA A 258 40.34 -16.43 2.27
N VAL A 259 39.78 -15.44 2.96
CA VAL A 259 38.34 -15.22 3.09
C VAL A 259 37.74 -14.79 1.75
N HIS A 260 38.33 -13.80 1.05
CA HIS A 260 37.90 -13.39 -0.29
C HIS A 260 37.96 -14.54 -1.29
N THR A 261 39.10 -15.22 -1.44
CA THR A 261 39.19 -16.37 -2.38
C THR A 261 38.27 -17.53 -1.98
N ARG A 262 37.86 -17.69 -0.72
CA ARG A 262 36.80 -18.63 -0.32
C ARG A 262 35.41 -18.16 -0.75
N TRP A 263 35.09 -16.86 -0.57
CA TRP A 263 33.85 -16.25 -1.05
C TRP A 263 33.73 -16.25 -2.57
N ASP A 264 34.81 -15.99 -3.29
CA ASP A 264 34.82 -16.00 -4.76
C ASP A 264 34.60 -17.42 -5.29
N ARG A 265 35.33 -18.42 -4.77
CA ARG A 265 35.09 -19.84 -5.09
C ARG A 265 33.67 -20.30 -4.72
N LEU A 266 33.06 -19.75 -3.67
CA LEU A 266 31.66 -20.00 -3.33
C LEU A 266 30.71 -19.34 -4.34
N ARG A 267 30.96 -18.07 -4.70
CA ARG A 267 30.19 -17.31 -5.70
C ARG A 267 30.24 -17.99 -7.07
N ASP A 268 31.39 -18.52 -7.47
CA ASP A 268 31.55 -19.25 -8.73
C ASP A 268 30.91 -20.64 -8.70
N ARG A 269 30.79 -21.28 -7.53
CA ARG A 269 29.96 -22.49 -7.37
C ARG A 269 28.48 -22.14 -7.49
N VAL A 270 28.01 -21.08 -6.82
CA VAL A 270 26.62 -20.60 -6.91
C VAL A 270 26.29 -20.22 -8.36
N ARG A 271 27.11 -19.42 -9.04
CA ARG A 271 26.92 -19.03 -10.45
C ARG A 271 26.79 -20.21 -11.42
N ARG A 272 27.50 -21.32 -11.17
CA ARG A 272 27.35 -22.56 -11.96
C ARG A 272 26.08 -23.37 -11.63
N LEU A 273 25.45 -23.11 -10.49
CA LEU A 273 24.15 -23.66 -10.10
C LEU A 273 22.97 -22.73 -10.43
N THR A 274 23.26 -21.45 -10.72
CA THR A 274 22.29 -20.40 -11.08
C THR A 274 22.68 -19.75 -12.42
N PRO A 275 22.55 -20.46 -13.56
CA PRO A 275 22.78 -19.86 -14.87
C PRO A 275 21.86 -18.64 -15.09
N GLU A 276 22.33 -17.62 -15.81
CA GLU A 276 21.50 -16.46 -16.15
C GLU A 276 20.46 -16.85 -17.21
N LYS A 277 19.19 -16.90 -16.78
CA LYS A 277 18.06 -17.28 -17.63
C LYS A 277 17.60 -16.09 -18.48
N SER A 278 17.17 -16.38 -19.71
CA SER A 278 16.49 -15.41 -20.58
C SER A 278 15.28 -14.77 -19.87
N PRO A 279 15.00 -13.47 -20.07
CA PRO A 279 13.80 -12.83 -19.53
C PRO A 279 12.49 -13.42 -20.08
N LEU A 280 12.54 -14.13 -21.21
CA LEU A 280 11.41 -14.83 -21.82
C LEU A 280 11.12 -16.21 -21.19
N TRP A 281 11.94 -16.68 -20.25
CA TRP A 281 11.76 -17.97 -19.57
C TRP A 281 10.85 -17.85 -18.34
N THR A 282 9.85 -18.73 -18.25
CA THR A 282 8.96 -18.86 -17.07
C THR A 282 9.04 -20.26 -16.48
N ALA A 283 9.20 -20.37 -15.16
CA ALA A 283 9.05 -21.64 -14.44
C ALA A 283 7.63 -22.21 -14.64
N HIS A 284 7.51 -23.53 -14.82
CA HIS A 284 6.23 -24.17 -15.09
C HIS A 284 5.23 -23.94 -13.94
N PRO A 285 3.98 -23.50 -14.19
CA PRO A 285 3.04 -23.05 -13.15
C PRO A 285 2.81 -24.03 -11.99
N ALA A 286 2.89 -25.35 -12.24
CA ALA A 286 2.77 -26.38 -11.21
C ALA A 286 3.79 -26.22 -10.06
N LEU A 287 4.98 -25.68 -10.34
CA LEU A 287 6.03 -25.44 -9.34
C LEU A 287 5.64 -24.40 -8.30
N HIS A 288 4.73 -23.49 -8.64
CA HIS A 288 4.15 -22.53 -7.69
C HIS A 288 2.85 -23.05 -7.09
N LEU A 289 1.99 -23.67 -7.92
CA LEU A 289 0.68 -24.19 -7.49
C LEU A 289 0.78 -25.29 -6.42
N VAL A 290 1.73 -26.23 -6.51
CA VAL A 290 1.85 -27.32 -5.53
C VAL A 290 2.28 -26.79 -4.15
N PRO A 291 3.34 -25.97 -4.01
CA PRO A 291 3.65 -25.29 -2.75
C PRO A 291 2.54 -24.39 -2.22
N LEU A 292 1.84 -23.65 -3.09
CA LEU A 292 0.69 -22.83 -2.69
C LEU A 292 -0.44 -23.71 -2.12
N ALA A 293 -0.76 -24.84 -2.76
CA ALA A 293 -1.78 -25.77 -2.27
C ALA A 293 -1.40 -26.37 -0.91
N ILE A 294 -0.14 -26.78 -0.71
CA ILE A 294 0.35 -27.28 0.59
C ILE A 294 0.27 -26.19 1.65
N SER A 295 0.70 -24.96 1.33
CA SER A 295 0.60 -23.78 2.21
C SER A 295 -0.85 -23.49 2.59
N TYR A 296 -1.78 -23.49 1.63
CA TYR A 296 -3.20 -23.22 1.84
C TYR A 296 -3.92 -24.33 2.63
N VAL A 297 -3.57 -25.61 2.43
CA VAL A 297 -4.02 -26.72 3.29
C VAL A 297 -3.50 -26.54 4.71
N SER A 298 -2.24 -26.13 4.87
CA SER A 298 -1.66 -25.89 6.19
C SER A 298 -2.33 -24.69 6.90
N ILE A 299 -2.62 -23.60 6.18
CA ILE A 299 -3.39 -22.45 6.68
C ILE A 299 -4.82 -22.87 7.07
N PHE A 300 -5.49 -23.72 6.29
CA PHE A 300 -6.80 -24.28 6.65
C PHE A 300 -6.75 -25.12 7.95
N LEU A 301 -5.69 -25.92 8.12
CA LEU A 301 -5.47 -26.75 9.30
C LEU A 301 -5.05 -25.93 10.53
N LEU A 302 -4.40 -24.77 10.35
CA LEU A 302 -3.92 -23.90 11.42
C LEU A 302 -5.05 -23.42 12.35
N TYR A 303 -6.30 -23.37 11.87
CA TYR A 303 -7.48 -23.10 12.69
C TYR A 303 -7.79 -24.19 13.72
N TYR A 304 -7.49 -25.46 13.39
CA TYR A 304 -7.80 -26.63 14.24
C TYR A 304 -6.58 -27.12 15.03
N ALA A 305 -5.42 -26.48 14.84
CA ALA A 305 -4.16 -26.84 15.45
C ALA A 305 -3.81 -26.20 16.82
N PRO A 306 -4.44 -25.10 17.33
CA PRO A 306 -4.05 -24.52 18.62
C PRO A 306 -4.22 -25.51 19.78
N ASN A 307 -3.33 -25.47 20.76
CA ASN A 307 -3.24 -26.41 21.89
C ASN A 307 -2.94 -27.87 21.47
N THR A 308 -2.44 -28.12 20.24
CA THR A 308 -2.04 -29.45 19.77
C THR A 308 -0.52 -29.53 19.57
N PRO A 309 0.12 -30.70 19.75
CA PRO A 309 1.56 -30.86 19.47
C PRO A 309 1.91 -30.61 17.99
N SER A 310 0.92 -30.68 17.08
CA SER A 310 1.08 -30.38 15.66
C SER A 310 1.16 -28.88 15.36
N PHE A 311 0.80 -27.99 16.29
CA PHE A 311 0.65 -26.55 16.04
C PHE A 311 1.85 -25.93 15.34
N LYS A 312 3.05 -26.09 15.91
CA LYS A 312 4.28 -25.50 15.39
C LYS A 312 4.60 -26.00 13.97
N THR A 313 4.35 -27.28 13.69
CA THR A 313 4.55 -27.87 12.36
C THR A 313 3.60 -27.25 11.33
N VAL A 314 2.32 -27.12 11.65
CA VAL A 314 1.29 -26.51 10.79
C VAL A 314 1.54 -25.01 10.59
N LEU A 315 2.06 -24.32 11.60
CA LEU A 315 2.46 -22.91 11.54
C LEU A 315 3.71 -22.67 10.65
N PHE A 316 4.75 -23.51 10.76
CA PHE A 316 6.01 -23.28 10.05
C PHE A 316 5.96 -23.67 8.57
N ILE A 317 5.06 -24.56 8.13
CA ILE A 317 4.90 -24.92 6.71
C ILE A 317 4.66 -23.69 5.81
N PRO A 318 3.65 -22.82 6.02
CA PRO A 318 3.44 -21.65 5.17
C PRO A 318 4.59 -20.63 5.27
N LEU A 319 5.21 -20.46 6.44
CA LEU A 319 6.36 -19.57 6.65
C LEU A 319 7.61 -20.02 5.87
N ILE A 320 7.88 -21.33 5.83
CA ILE A 320 9.01 -21.90 5.09
C ILE A 320 8.73 -21.90 3.58
N LEU A 321 7.51 -22.28 3.17
CA LEU A 321 7.13 -22.33 1.75
C LEU A 321 7.08 -20.94 1.09
N ALA A 322 6.94 -19.86 1.86
CA ALA A 322 7.04 -18.49 1.34
C ALA A 322 8.42 -18.16 0.70
N TYR A 323 9.50 -18.87 1.09
CA TYR A 323 10.82 -18.72 0.46
C TYR A 323 10.98 -19.56 -0.82
N LEU A 324 10.07 -20.50 -1.09
CA LEU A 324 10.23 -21.44 -2.20
C LEU A 324 10.06 -20.79 -3.60
N PRO A 325 9.15 -19.83 -3.85
CA PRO A 325 9.07 -19.18 -5.16
C PRO A 325 10.38 -18.48 -5.57
N PRO A 326 11.05 -17.65 -4.74
CA PRO A 326 12.37 -17.12 -5.10
C PRO A 326 13.43 -18.20 -5.34
N LEU A 327 13.41 -19.30 -4.58
CA LEU A 327 14.34 -20.43 -4.77
C LEU A 327 14.09 -21.18 -6.08
N ILE A 328 12.84 -21.33 -6.52
CA ILE A 328 12.48 -21.90 -7.83
C ILE A 328 13.07 -21.05 -8.96
N HIS A 329 12.89 -19.72 -8.93
CA HIS A 329 13.44 -18.85 -9.96
C HIS A 329 14.99 -18.89 -9.99
N ALA A 330 15.64 -18.93 -8.82
CA ALA A 330 17.10 -19.02 -8.71
C ALA A 330 17.69 -20.38 -9.17
N PHE A 331 17.09 -21.51 -8.78
CA PHE A 331 17.74 -22.83 -8.88
C PHE A 331 17.04 -23.85 -9.80
N ALA A 332 15.81 -23.63 -10.27
CA ALA A 332 15.15 -24.59 -11.16
C ALA A 332 15.92 -24.68 -12.50
N PRO A 333 16.22 -25.89 -13.03
CA PRO A 333 16.74 -26.07 -14.38
C PRO A 333 15.85 -25.45 -15.46
N GLU A 334 16.42 -25.08 -16.60
CA GLU A 334 15.67 -24.51 -17.74
C GLU A 334 14.55 -25.45 -18.22
N LYS A 335 14.81 -26.77 -18.17
CA LYS A 335 13.85 -27.85 -18.49
C LYS A 335 12.62 -27.90 -17.57
N TRP A 336 12.60 -27.15 -16.47
CA TRP A 336 11.46 -27.03 -15.55
C TRP A 336 10.59 -25.80 -15.86
N GLY A 337 10.81 -25.15 -17.01
CA GLY A 337 10.03 -24.03 -17.48
C GLY A 337 9.91 -23.99 -19.00
N THR A 338 9.33 -22.92 -19.50
CA THR A 338 9.08 -22.66 -20.92
C THR A 338 9.63 -21.29 -21.29
N THR A 339 10.40 -21.22 -22.37
CA THR A 339 10.74 -19.95 -23.03
C THR A 339 9.62 -19.62 -24.01
N HIS A 340 9.08 -18.40 -23.94
CA HIS A 340 7.99 -17.95 -24.80
C HIS A 340 8.52 -17.18 -26.01
N ALA A 341 7.72 -17.08 -27.08
CA ALA A 341 8.09 -16.33 -28.28
C ALA A 341 8.01 -14.81 -28.05
N SER A 342 7.12 -14.35 -27.16
CA SER A 342 6.95 -12.94 -26.81
C SER A 342 7.01 -12.68 -25.30
N LEU A 343 7.38 -11.44 -24.96
CA LEU A 343 7.31 -10.93 -23.59
C LEU A 343 5.88 -11.05 -23.03
N HIS A 344 4.85 -10.78 -23.84
CA HIS A 344 3.44 -10.79 -23.45
C HIS A 344 2.95 -12.19 -23.04
N GLU A 345 3.40 -13.23 -23.73
CA GLU A 345 3.11 -14.64 -23.36
C GLU A 345 3.83 -15.04 -22.07
N SER A 346 5.12 -14.68 -21.94
CA SER A 346 5.89 -14.90 -20.69
C SER A 346 5.30 -14.14 -19.50
N HIS A 347 4.62 -13.04 -19.77
CA HIS A 347 3.88 -12.29 -18.77
C HIS A 347 2.58 -12.99 -18.38
N ARG A 348 1.74 -13.35 -19.36
CA ARG A 348 0.44 -14.01 -19.13
C ARG A 348 0.53 -15.45 -18.59
N ALA A 349 1.67 -16.13 -18.76
CA ALA A 349 1.88 -17.51 -18.29
C ALA A 349 1.52 -17.74 -16.81
N TYR A 350 1.73 -16.73 -15.96
CA TYR A 350 1.46 -16.82 -14.52
C TYR A 350 0.03 -16.47 -14.10
N LEU A 351 -0.84 -16.00 -15.00
CA LEU A 351 -2.22 -15.61 -14.66
C LEU A 351 -2.99 -16.72 -13.95
N ARG A 352 -2.85 -17.99 -14.38
CA ARG A 352 -3.50 -19.14 -13.73
C ARG A 352 -3.07 -19.34 -12.27
N VAL A 353 -1.85 -18.95 -11.90
CA VAL A 353 -1.35 -19.02 -10.52
C VAL A 353 -2.04 -17.97 -9.65
N PHE A 354 -2.17 -16.73 -10.17
CA PHE A 354 -2.88 -15.66 -9.49
C PHE A 354 -4.40 -15.89 -9.41
N GLY A 355 -5.01 -16.50 -10.44
CA GLY A 355 -6.40 -16.95 -10.40
C GLY A 355 -6.65 -18.01 -9.32
N PHE A 356 -5.77 -19.01 -9.20
CA PHE A 356 -5.81 -20.00 -8.11
C PHE A 356 -5.65 -19.35 -6.73
N ILE A 357 -4.69 -18.41 -6.60
CA ILE A 357 -4.50 -17.61 -5.38
C ILE A 357 -5.81 -16.92 -4.98
N SER A 358 -6.45 -16.18 -5.88
CA SER A 358 -7.72 -15.49 -5.60
C SER A 358 -8.86 -16.45 -5.27
N ALA A 359 -9.04 -17.51 -6.07
CA ALA A 359 -10.15 -18.44 -5.91
C ALA A 359 -10.10 -19.18 -4.56
N ILE A 360 -8.95 -19.76 -4.21
CA ILE A 360 -8.83 -20.49 -2.93
C ILE A 360 -8.78 -19.52 -1.74
N SER A 361 -8.16 -18.34 -1.88
CA SER A 361 -8.22 -17.31 -0.83
C SER A 361 -9.64 -16.85 -0.54
N PHE A 362 -10.48 -16.68 -1.57
CA PHE A 362 -11.88 -16.32 -1.40
C PHE A 362 -12.67 -17.43 -0.70
N LEU A 363 -12.46 -18.70 -1.06
CA LEU A 363 -13.10 -19.83 -0.37
C LEU A 363 -12.68 -19.92 1.10
N LEU A 364 -11.40 -19.74 1.41
CA LEU A 364 -10.88 -19.72 2.78
C LEU A 364 -11.35 -18.48 3.56
N HIS A 365 -11.47 -17.32 2.92
CA HIS A 365 -12.05 -16.13 3.52
C HIS A 365 -13.54 -16.32 3.83
N ALA A 366 -14.33 -16.83 2.86
CA ALA A 366 -15.74 -17.13 3.05
C ALA A 366 -15.95 -18.14 4.20
N LYS A 367 -15.14 -19.21 4.27
CA LYS A 367 -15.14 -20.15 5.40
C LYS A 367 -14.89 -19.42 6.73
N ALA A 368 -13.81 -18.65 6.83
CA ALA A 368 -13.45 -17.94 8.06
C ALA A 368 -14.52 -16.92 8.49
N THR A 369 -15.11 -16.19 7.53
CA THR A 369 -16.22 -15.27 7.76
C THR A 369 -17.46 -16.00 8.27
N VAL A 370 -17.83 -17.14 7.67
CA VAL A 370 -18.98 -17.95 8.14
C VAL A 370 -18.73 -18.52 9.54
N SER A 371 -17.54 -19.07 9.84
CA SER A 371 -17.19 -19.52 11.19
C SER A 371 -17.25 -18.37 12.20
N ALA A 372 -16.66 -17.21 11.89
CA ALA A 372 -16.69 -16.05 12.78
C ALA A 372 -18.11 -15.45 12.95
N ILE A 373 -19.01 -15.63 11.98
CA ILE A 373 -20.43 -15.26 12.13
C ILE A 373 -21.16 -16.24 13.05
N ILE A 374 -20.96 -17.54 12.86
CA ILE A 374 -21.59 -18.59 13.69
C ILE A 374 -21.15 -18.43 15.15
N ASP A 375 -19.85 -18.38 15.43
CA ASP A 375 -19.32 -18.36 16.80
C ASP A 375 -19.75 -17.11 17.59
N ASN A 376 -19.88 -15.96 16.91
CA ASN A 376 -20.41 -14.73 17.51
C ASN A 376 -21.93 -14.78 17.77
N ASN A 377 -22.68 -15.57 17.00
CA ASN A 377 -24.14 -15.66 17.09
C ASN A 377 -24.62 -16.77 18.05
N SER A 378 -23.84 -17.84 18.24
CA SER A 378 -24.23 -19.06 18.98
C SER A 378 -24.43 -18.89 20.50
N GLY A 379 -24.34 -17.68 21.06
CA GLY A 379 -24.46 -17.42 22.50
C GLY A 379 -23.26 -17.92 23.34
N SER A 380 -22.51 -18.89 22.83
CA SER A 380 -21.16 -19.29 23.24
C SER A 380 -20.13 -18.19 22.94
N ASN A 381 -20.33 -17.01 23.52
CA ASN A 381 -19.47 -15.85 23.35
C ASN A 381 -18.47 -15.78 24.52
N PRO A 382 -17.22 -16.26 24.38
CA PRO A 382 -16.19 -16.14 25.42
C PRO A 382 -15.63 -14.70 25.54
N SER A 383 -16.44 -13.68 25.20
CA SER A 383 -16.05 -12.29 24.92
C SER A 383 -15.25 -11.60 26.03
N HIS A 384 -15.44 -12.03 27.28
CA HIS A 384 -14.77 -11.46 28.46
C HIS A 384 -13.94 -12.49 29.24
N ARG A 385 -13.75 -13.71 28.71
CA ARG A 385 -12.82 -14.69 29.29
C ARG A 385 -11.42 -14.66 28.67
N HIS A 386 -11.27 -14.17 27.44
CA HIS A 386 -9.99 -14.19 26.70
C HIS A 386 -9.56 -12.81 26.14
N SER A 387 -10.22 -11.71 26.49
CA SER A 387 -9.63 -10.38 26.32
C SER A 387 -8.67 -10.13 27.48
N VAL A 388 -7.37 -10.22 27.20
CA VAL A 388 -6.33 -10.23 28.24
C VAL A 388 -6.30 -8.92 29.03
N TYR A 389 -6.71 -7.80 28.42
CA TYR A 389 -6.94 -6.54 29.14
C TYR A 389 -7.99 -6.69 30.25
N TYR A 390 -9.16 -7.28 29.99
CA TYR A 390 -10.17 -7.48 31.03
C TYR A 390 -9.70 -8.46 32.11
N LEU A 391 -8.96 -9.53 31.75
CA LEU A 391 -8.33 -10.41 32.74
C LEU A 391 -7.30 -9.67 33.61
N PHE A 392 -6.47 -8.83 32.99
CA PHE A 392 -5.45 -8.03 33.68
C PHE A 392 -6.09 -7.00 34.60
N ASP A 393 -7.06 -6.22 34.11
CA ASP A 393 -7.77 -5.18 34.86
C ASP A 393 -8.62 -5.79 36.00
N ALA A 394 -9.27 -6.93 35.77
CA ALA A 394 -10.02 -7.64 36.82
C ALA A 394 -9.10 -8.33 37.85
N ALA A 395 -7.93 -8.81 37.45
CA ALA A 395 -6.92 -9.32 38.38
C ALA A 395 -6.32 -8.18 39.22
N GLN A 396 -6.00 -7.04 38.60
CA GLN A 396 -5.50 -5.86 39.29
C GLN A 396 -6.55 -5.26 40.24
N ALA A 397 -7.83 -5.19 39.83
CA ALA A 397 -8.93 -4.76 40.68
C ALA A 397 -9.07 -5.66 41.92
N ARG A 398 -9.04 -7.00 41.75
CA ARG A 398 -9.04 -7.96 42.86
C ARG A 398 -7.86 -7.78 43.81
N LEU A 399 -6.65 -7.57 43.28
CA LEU A 399 -5.44 -7.31 44.08
C LEU A 399 -5.50 -5.97 44.83
N GLN A 400 -6.26 -5.01 44.33
CA GLN A 400 -6.49 -3.69 44.95
C GLN A 400 -7.74 -3.65 45.85
N GLY A 401 -8.47 -4.77 46.02
CA GLY A 401 -9.73 -4.81 46.76
C GLY A 401 -10.87 -4.01 46.13
N HIS A 402 -10.74 -3.65 44.85
CA HIS A 402 -11.75 -2.92 44.09
C HIS A 402 -12.73 -3.89 43.40
N PRO A 403 -14.00 -3.48 43.20
CA PRO A 403 -14.90 -4.20 42.30
C PRO A 403 -14.29 -4.26 40.89
N ALA A 404 -14.53 -5.36 40.18
CA ALA A 404 -14.12 -5.48 38.78
C ALA A 404 -14.73 -4.33 37.94
N PRO A 405 -14.01 -3.81 36.92
CA PRO A 405 -14.51 -2.70 36.12
C PRO A 405 -15.82 -3.09 35.42
N ASN A 406 -16.87 -2.29 35.64
CA ASN A 406 -18.15 -2.46 34.96
C ASN A 406 -17.99 -2.32 33.43
N GLU A 407 -18.82 -3.06 32.69
CA GLU A 407 -18.83 -3.05 31.22
C GLU A 407 -18.90 -1.62 30.65
N SER A 408 -18.18 -1.39 29.56
CA SER A 408 -18.15 -0.06 28.95
C SER A 408 -19.44 0.17 28.19
N LYS A 409 -20.03 1.37 28.31
CA LYS A 409 -21.27 1.71 27.60
C LYS A 409 -21.14 1.79 26.07
N PHE A 410 -19.98 1.42 25.53
CA PHE A 410 -19.67 1.24 24.11
C PHE A 410 -19.85 -0.23 23.62
N ASP A 411 -20.18 -1.17 24.51
CA ASP A 411 -20.16 -2.61 24.23
C ASP A 411 -21.40 -3.17 23.48
N HIS A 412 -22.14 -2.33 22.75
CA HIS A 412 -23.38 -2.72 22.06
C HIS A 412 -23.38 -2.39 20.56
N SER A 413 -22.38 -2.89 19.82
CA SER A 413 -22.53 -3.06 18.37
C SER A 413 -23.53 -4.17 18.09
N LYS A 414 -24.64 -3.85 17.40
CA LYS A 414 -25.71 -4.81 17.10
C LYS A 414 -25.46 -5.67 15.86
N SER A 415 -24.32 -5.52 15.16
CA SER A 415 -24.01 -6.26 13.93
C SER A 415 -22.83 -7.22 14.09
N THR A 416 -23.01 -8.47 13.63
CA THR A 416 -22.00 -9.53 13.73
C THR A 416 -20.70 -9.16 12.99
N ALA A 417 -20.79 -8.42 11.88
CA ALA A 417 -19.62 -7.89 11.16
C ALA A 417 -18.81 -6.89 12.00
N GLY A 418 -19.48 -6.03 12.77
CA GLY A 418 -18.80 -5.09 13.69
C GLY A 418 -18.01 -5.82 14.78
N ASN A 419 -18.45 -7.01 15.21
CA ASN A 419 -17.75 -7.81 16.20
C ASN A 419 -16.47 -8.46 15.64
N ILE A 420 -16.45 -8.85 14.36
CA ILE A 420 -15.24 -9.34 13.67
C ILE A 420 -14.21 -8.20 13.54
N ILE A 421 -14.65 -7.00 13.16
CA ILE A 421 -13.78 -5.82 13.07
C ILE A 421 -13.24 -5.43 14.46
N ARG A 422 -14.08 -5.46 15.49
CA ARG A 422 -13.67 -5.20 16.89
C ARG A 422 -12.57 -6.14 17.37
N GLY A 423 -12.55 -7.39 16.88
CA GLY A 423 -11.52 -8.38 17.17
C GLY A 423 -10.08 -7.91 16.90
N LEU A 424 -9.89 -6.91 16.02
CA LEU A 424 -8.63 -6.21 15.79
C LEU A 424 -7.98 -5.67 17.08
N ASN A 425 -8.80 -5.25 18.06
CA ASN A 425 -8.36 -4.62 19.31
C ASN A 425 -8.54 -5.52 20.55
N ASP A 426 -9.03 -6.76 20.40
CA ASP A 426 -9.21 -7.71 21.52
C ASP A 426 -7.87 -8.07 22.21
N HIS A 427 -6.77 -8.04 21.47
CA HIS A 427 -5.41 -8.28 21.99
C HIS A 427 -4.32 -7.70 21.05
N PRO A 428 -3.24 -7.06 21.54
CA PRO A 428 -2.20 -6.45 20.71
C PRO A 428 -1.57 -7.40 19.68
N ALA A 429 -1.36 -8.69 19.99
CA ALA A 429 -0.87 -9.67 19.00
C ALA A 429 -1.79 -9.83 17.78
N VAL A 430 -3.10 -9.69 17.98
CA VAL A 430 -4.12 -9.73 16.90
C VAL A 430 -4.11 -8.39 16.16
N SER A 431 -3.90 -7.29 16.88
CA SER A 431 -3.71 -5.97 16.30
C SER A 431 -2.50 -5.91 15.35
N VAL A 432 -1.38 -6.60 15.65
CA VAL A 432 -0.25 -6.75 14.71
C VAL A 432 -0.73 -7.30 13.38
N MET A 433 -1.41 -8.46 13.39
CA MET A 433 -1.88 -9.13 12.17
C MET A 433 -2.92 -8.30 11.43
N GLY A 434 -3.92 -7.78 12.14
CA GLY A 434 -5.03 -7.07 11.51
C GLY A 434 -4.64 -5.70 10.95
N TRP A 435 -3.77 -4.94 11.63
CA TRP A 435 -3.27 -3.67 11.09
C TRP A 435 -2.29 -3.87 9.94
N ASP A 436 -1.43 -4.90 9.98
CA ASP A 436 -0.58 -5.25 8.85
C ASP A 436 -1.41 -5.66 7.61
N VAL A 437 -2.50 -6.41 7.81
CA VAL A 437 -3.48 -6.75 6.77
C VAL A 437 -4.20 -5.51 6.22
N LEU A 438 -4.65 -4.58 7.09
CA LEU A 438 -5.30 -3.33 6.65
C LEU A 438 -4.35 -2.44 5.86
N LEU A 439 -3.13 -2.23 6.36
CA LEU A 439 -2.10 -1.46 5.67
C LEU A 439 -1.64 -2.14 4.38
N SER A 440 -1.65 -3.48 4.31
CA SER A 440 -1.43 -4.23 3.09
C SER A 440 -2.57 -4.02 2.06
N GLY A 441 -3.84 -4.03 2.50
CA GLY A 441 -4.99 -3.70 1.65
C GLY A 441 -4.97 -2.26 1.11
N VAL A 442 -4.57 -1.30 1.94
CA VAL A 442 -4.28 0.08 1.49
C VAL A 442 -3.11 0.12 0.50
N THR A 443 -2.05 -0.66 0.74
CA THR A 443 -0.88 -0.73 -0.15
C THR A 443 -1.23 -1.32 -1.52
N LEU A 444 -2.09 -2.35 -1.58
CA LEU A 444 -2.66 -2.88 -2.83
C LEU A 444 -3.52 -1.85 -3.56
N THR A 445 -4.36 -1.13 -2.83
CA THR A 445 -5.27 -0.10 -3.36
C THR A 445 -4.51 1.07 -3.97
N VAL A 446 -3.50 1.57 -3.25
CA VAL A 446 -2.60 2.62 -3.73
C VAL A 446 -1.71 2.10 -4.86
N TRP A 447 -1.27 0.84 -4.83
CA TRP A 447 -0.51 0.26 -5.95
C TRP A 447 -1.36 0.17 -7.21
N ALA A 448 -2.58 -0.36 -7.15
CA ALA A 448 -3.49 -0.41 -8.29
C ALA A 448 -3.71 0.98 -8.88
N ALA A 449 -4.07 1.96 -8.04
CA ALA A 449 -4.30 3.34 -8.49
C ALA A 449 -3.05 4.03 -9.06
N VAL A 450 -1.86 3.81 -8.47
CA VAL A 450 -0.59 4.32 -9.01
C VAL A 450 -0.18 3.63 -10.33
N ARG A 451 -0.85 2.54 -10.70
CA ARG A 451 -0.48 1.68 -11.82
C ARG A 451 -1.56 1.50 -12.89
N GLY A 452 -2.78 2.01 -12.72
CA GLY A 452 -3.86 1.92 -13.71
C GLY A 452 -4.11 0.48 -14.15
N LEU A 453 -4.52 -0.40 -13.23
CA LEU A 453 -4.57 -1.85 -13.46
C LEU A 453 -5.97 -2.37 -13.80
N ASP A 454 -6.08 -3.14 -14.88
CA ASP A 454 -7.30 -3.86 -15.28
C ASP A 454 -7.58 -5.10 -14.41
N LEU A 455 -8.04 -4.86 -13.19
CA LEU A 455 -8.23 -5.91 -12.17
C LEU A 455 -9.36 -6.89 -12.51
N LEU A 456 -10.51 -6.40 -12.98
CA LEU A 456 -11.67 -7.27 -13.28
C LEU A 456 -11.43 -8.17 -14.50
N PRO A 457 -10.91 -7.69 -15.64
CA PRO A 457 -10.52 -8.58 -16.75
C PRO A 457 -9.54 -9.67 -16.29
N THR A 458 -8.49 -9.28 -15.56
CA THR A 458 -7.47 -10.17 -14.99
C THR A 458 -8.07 -11.24 -14.08
N LEU A 459 -8.96 -10.87 -13.15
CA LEU A 459 -9.60 -11.80 -12.22
C LEU A 459 -10.48 -12.83 -12.94
N PHE A 460 -11.34 -12.38 -13.86
CA PHE A 460 -12.25 -13.29 -14.54
C PHE A 460 -11.55 -14.19 -15.56
N ASP A 461 -10.53 -13.70 -16.28
CA ASP A 461 -9.82 -14.53 -17.27
C ASP A 461 -8.84 -15.51 -16.60
N SER A 462 -8.21 -15.14 -15.48
CA SER A 462 -7.33 -16.05 -14.71
C SER A 462 -8.05 -17.24 -14.08
N ILE A 463 -9.34 -17.09 -13.74
CA ILE A 463 -10.19 -18.16 -13.19
C ILE A 463 -11.07 -18.81 -14.29
N GLY A 464 -10.96 -18.38 -15.55
CA GLY A 464 -11.75 -18.91 -16.68
C GLY A 464 -13.24 -18.51 -16.68
N MET A 465 -13.61 -17.54 -15.84
CA MET A 465 -14.98 -17.04 -15.65
C MET A 465 -15.36 -15.90 -16.62
N SER A 466 -14.72 -15.82 -17.79
CA SER A 466 -14.96 -14.77 -18.80
C SER A 466 -16.42 -14.67 -19.27
N ARG A 467 -17.17 -15.78 -19.26
CA ARG A 467 -18.63 -15.81 -19.51
C ARG A 467 -19.44 -15.10 -18.41
N ILE A 468 -19.00 -15.18 -17.16
CA ILE A 468 -19.61 -14.49 -16.02
C ILE A 468 -19.27 -12.99 -16.10
N ARG A 469 -18.03 -12.62 -16.45
CA ARG A 469 -17.64 -11.21 -16.71
C ARG A 469 -18.63 -10.53 -17.65
N LYS A 470 -18.91 -11.14 -18.82
CA LYS A 470 -19.85 -10.57 -19.80
C LYS A 470 -21.25 -10.32 -19.23
N ARG A 471 -21.74 -11.20 -18.35
CA ARG A 471 -23.05 -11.01 -17.69
C ARG A 471 -23.01 -9.90 -16.64
N VAL A 472 -22.01 -9.90 -15.77
CA VAL A 472 -21.87 -8.91 -14.68
C VAL A 472 -21.72 -7.50 -15.25
N PHE A 473 -20.85 -7.31 -16.25
CA PHE A 473 -20.69 -6.00 -16.89
C PHE A 473 -21.98 -5.54 -17.60
N ALA A 474 -22.68 -6.45 -18.29
CA ALA A 474 -23.97 -6.12 -18.92
C ALA A 474 -25.10 -5.85 -17.91
N GLU A 475 -24.97 -6.25 -16.64
CA GLU A 475 -25.89 -5.89 -15.54
C GLU A 475 -25.52 -4.53 -14.93
N VAL A 476 -24.22 -4.29 -14.73
CA VAL A 476 -23.70 -3.02 -14.19
C VAL A 476 -23.98 -1.86 -15.14
N GLU A 477 -23.83 -2.03 -16.46
CA GLU A 477 -24.11 -0.94 -17.41
C GLU A 477 -25.60 -0.56 -17.43
N ARG A 478 -26.52 -1.55 -17.43
CA ARG A 478 -27.96 -1.29 -17.30
C ARG A 478 -28.33 -0.62 -15.97
N ALA A 479 -27.69 -1.01 -14.87
CA ALA A 479 -27.87 -0.35 -13.59
C ALA A 479 -27.34 1.10 -13.60
N ARG A 480 -26.23 1.36 -14.32
CA ARG A 480 -25.65 2.69 -14.51
C ARG A 480 -26.54 3.58 -15.37
N GLU A 481 -27.09 3.05 -16.46
CA GLU A 481 -28.06 3.72 -17.33
C GLU A 481 -29.28 4.18 -16.52
N HIS A 482 -29.93 3.28 -15.77
CA HIS A 482 -31.06 3.64 -14.90
C HIS A 482 -30.73 4.66 -13.81
N VAL A 483 -29.52 4.63 -13.25
CA VAL A 483 -29.07 5.67 -12.30
C VAL A 483 -28.84 7.01 -12.99
N ALA A 484 -28.33 7.03 -14.22
CA ALA A 484 -28.18 8.25 -15.01
C ALA A 484 -29.54 8.86 -15.37
N GLU A 485 -30.49 8.05 -15.85
CA GLU A 485 -31.88 8.44 -16.11
C GLU A 485 -32.54 9.08 -14.86
N ALA A 486 -32.40 8.43 -13.70
CA ALA A 486 -32.96 8.93 -12.44
C ALA A 486 -32.32 10.26 -11.97
N VAL A 487 -31.00 10.41 -12.15
CA VAL A 487 -30.27 11.64 -11.81
C VAL A 487 -30.64 12.79 -12.75
N GLU A 488 -30.84 12.52 -14.05
CA GLU A 488 -31.29 13.54 -15.00
C GLU A 488 -32.74 13.97 -14.73
N ALA A 489 -33.64 13.04 -14.44
CA ALA A 489 -35.02 13.35 -14.05
C ALA A 489 -35.12 14.19 -12.77
N GLU A 490 -34.30 13.92 -11.75
CA GLU A 490 -34.23 14.79 -10.55
C GLU A 490 -33.60 16.15 -10.84
N ARG A 491 -32.61 16.22 -11.74
CA ARG A 491 -32.01 17.48 -12.17
C ARG A 491 -33.02 18.39 -12.89
N GLU A 492 -33.90 17.82 -13.73
CA GLU A 492 -35.01 18.55 -14.34
C GLU A 492 -36.04 19.02 -13.30
N ARG A 493 -36.42 18.16 -12.35
CA ARG A 493 -37.33 18.54 -11.23
C ARG A 493 -36.79 19.73 -10.44
N VAL A 494 -35.51 19.71 -10.09
CA VAL A 494 -34.84 20.82 -9.38
C VAL A 494 -34.75 22.08 -10.26
N GLY A 495 -34.47 21.95 -11.55
CA GLY A 495 -34.48 23.07 -12.50
C GLY A 495 -35.84 23.77 -12.56
N ASN A 496 -36.90 22.99 -12.79
CA ASN A 496 -38.29 23.47 -12.85
C ASN A 496 -38.74 24.10 -11.52
N PHE A 497 -38.30 23.57 -10.37
CA PHE A 497 -38.57 24.17 -9.06
C PHE A 497 -37.89 25.54 -8.91
N ILE A 498 -36.60 25.65 -9.27
CA ILE A 498 -35.85 26.91 -9.21
C ILE A 498 -36.44 27.98 -10.15
N GLU A 499 -36.90 27.60 -11.34
CA GLU A 499 -37.54 28.55 -12.26
C GLU A 499 -38.88 29.06 -11.72
N LYS A 500 -39.70 28.18 -11.14
CA LYS A 500 -40.97 28.53 -10.49
C LYS A 500 -40.79 29.44 -9.27
N GLU A 501 -39.83 29.13 -8.38
CA GLU A 501 -39.47 29.99 -7.25
C GLU A 501 -39.01 31.38 -7.73
N ARG A 502 -38.20 31.43 -8.78
CA ARG A 502 -37.71 32.68 -9.38
C ARG A 502 -38.83 33.51 -10.00
N GLU A 503 -39.81 32.88 -10.63
CA GLU A 503 -41.01 33.55 -11.14
C GLU A 503 -41.87 34.12 -10.00
N GLN A 504 -42.09 33.34 -8.93
CA GLN A 504 -42.80 33.80 -7.73
C GLN A 504 -42.09 35.00 -7.06
N LEU A 505 -40.76 34.95 -6.93
CA LEU A 505 -39.97 36.08 -6.42
C LEU A 505 -40.08 37.32 -7.32
N GLY A 506 -40.05 37.15 -8.64
CA GLY A 506 -40.22 38.24 -9.60
C GLY A 506 -41.59 38.93 -9.43
N ASN A 507 -42.66 38.15 -9.39
CA ASN A 507 -44.02 38.62 -9.17
C ASN A 507 -44.24 39.29 -7.80
N LEU A 508 -43.47 38.90 -6.77
CA LEU A 508 -43.49 39.56 -5.46
C LEU A 508 -42.76 40.91 -5.50
N ILE A 509 -41.56 40.96 -6.07
CA ILE A 509 -40.75 42.18 -6.23
C ILE A 509 -41.49 43.23 -7.06
N GLU A 510 -42.22 42.81 -8.11
CA GLU A 510 -43.02 43.73 -8.92
C GLU A 510 -44.18 44.35 -8.11
N LYS A 511 -44.88 43.56 -7.30
CA LYS A 511 -45.93 44.06 -6.38
C LYS A 511 -45.40 45.02 -5.33
N GLU A 512 -44.25 44.73 -4.72
CA GLU A 512 -43.60 45.65 -3.77
C GLU A 512 -43.18 46.94 -4.47
N ARG A 513 -42.61 46.85 -5.68
CA ARG A 513 -42.22 48.01 -6.49
C ARG A 513 -43.41 48.89 -6.86
N GLU A 514 -44.57 48.31 -7.17
CA GLU A 514 -45.80 49.09 -7.35
C GLU A 514 -46.28 49.76 -6.05
N GLN A 515 -46.22 49.06 -4.90
CA GLN A 515 -46.61 49.65 -3.62
C GLN A 515 -45.71 50.84 -3.26
N VAL A 516 -44.40 50.70 -3.42
CA VAL A 516 -43.42 51.78 -3.24
C VAL A 516 -43.66 52.90 -4.26
N GLY A 517 -43.99 52.58 -5.52
CA GLY A 517 -44.36 53.58 -6.53
C GLY A 517 -45.58 54.41 -6.12
N ARG A 518 -46.67 53.75 -5.69
CA ARG A 518 -47.88 54.40 -5.18
C ARG A 518 -47.62 55.24 -3.93
N PHE A 519 -46.74 54.79 -3.03
CA PHE A 519 -46.33 55.56 -1.86
C PHE A 519 -45.53 56.82 -2.23
N ILE A 520 -44.59 56.71 -3.17
CA ILE A 520 -43.81 57.86 -3.68
C ILE A 520 -44.72 58.87 -4.40
N GLU A 521 -45.71 58.41 -5.17
CA GLU A 521 -46.70 59.29 -5.81
C GLU A 521 -47.54 60.05 -4.75
N TYR A 522 -47.94 59.39 -3.68
CA TYR A 522 -48.67 59.99 -2.55
C TYR A 522 -47.83 61.02 -1.78
N GLU A 523 -46.59 60.68 -1.41
CA GLU A 523 -45.61 61.61 -0.82
C GLU A 523 -45.40 62.84 -1.72
N ARG A 524 -45.25 62.63 -3.03
CA ARG A 524 -45.06 63.70 -4.01
C ARG A 524 -46.28 64.62 -4.12
N GLN A 525 -47.50 64.08 -4.00
CA GLN A 525 -48.73 64.88 -3.94
C GLN A 525 -48.81 65.68 -2.63
N GLN A 526 -48.49 65.09 -1.48
CA GLN A 526 -48.42 65.79 -0.19
C GLN A 526 -47.40 66.94 -0.22
N VAL A 527 -46.20 66.69 -0.73
CA VAL A 527 -45.14 67.72 -0.88
C VAL A 527 -45.56 68.82 -1.86
N GLY A 528 -46.25 68.47 -2.96
CA GLY A 528 -46.82 69.45 -3.88
C GLY A 528 -47.84 70.37 -3.22
N HIS A 529 -48.78 69.79 -2.47
CA HIS A 529 -49.82 70.54 -1.76
C HIS A 529 -49.25 71.41 -0.62
N LEU A 530 -48.16 70.96 0.02
CA LEU A 530 -47.40 71.76 0.98
C LEU A 530 -46.64 72.92 0.33
N ALA A 531 -46.00 72.72 -0.83
CA ALA A 531 -45.29 73.78 -1.56
C ALA A 531 -46.25 74.88 -2.05
N GLU A 532 -47.43 74.47 -2.54
CA GLU A 532 -48.53 75.37 -2.88
C GLU A 532 -49.01 76.17 -1.66
N LYS A 533 -49.24 75.51 -0.52
CA LYS A 533 -49.64 76.14 0.75
C LYS A 533 -48.57 77.06 1.36
N LEU A 534 -47.31 76.91 0.96
CA LEU A 534 -46.19 77.79 1.32
C LEU A 534 -45.95 78.92 0.32
N GLY A 535 -46.76 79.05 -0.73
CA GLY A 535 -46.66 80.14 -1.71
C GLY A 535 -45.44 80.06 -2.63
N ILE A 536 -44.80 78.89 -2.74
CA ILE A 536 -43.60 78.69 -3.56
C ILE A 536 -44.01 78.56 -5.03
N HIS A 537 -44.20 79.71 -5.70
CA HIS A 537 -44.45 79.72 -7.14
C HIS A 537 -43.26 79.16 -7.92
N LYS A 538 -43.58 78.16 -8.74
CA LYS A 538 -42.65 77.34 -9.51
C LYS A 538 -42.16 78.10 -10.75
N SER A 539 -40.88 78.47 -10.79
CA SER A 539 -40.24 78.98 -12.01
C SER A 539 -40.08 77.86 -13.03
N GLU A 540 -40.37 78.15 -14.29
CA GLU A 540 -40.30 77.18 -15.38
C GLU A 540 -38.90 77.09 -16.02
N GLU A 541 -38.63 75.90 -16.55
CA GLU A 541 -37.64 75.52 -17.57
C GLU A 541 -36.21 76.09 -17.51
N ALA A 542 -35.27 75.19 -17.17
CA ALA A 542 -33.89 75.22 -17.66
C ALA A 542 -33.48 73.82 -18.11
N GLN A 543 -33.51 73.55 -19.42
CA GLN A 543 -33.03 72.27 -19.98
C GLN A 543 -31.57 72.37 -20.42
N ALA A 544 -30.76 71.43 -19.89
CA ALA A 544 -29.75 70.62 -20.58
C ALA A 544 -28.67 71.26 -21.50
N SER A 545 -27.41 70.78 -21.50
CA SER A 545 -26.74 69.85 -20.59
C SER A 545 -25.21 69.88 -20.80
N SER A 546 -24.45 69.92 -19.71
CA SER A 546 -22.98 69.83 -19.67
C SER A 546 -22.54 69.52 -18.23
N SER A 547 -21.42 68.90 -17.88
CA SER A 547 -20.55 67.88 -18.47
C SER A 547 -19.38 67.71 -17.48
N SER A 548 -18.97 66.46 -17.19
CA SER A 548 -17.65 66.04 -16.70
C SER A 548 -17.03 66.60 -15.38
N ALA A 549 -16.87 65.67 -14.42
CA ALA A 549 -15.65 65.44 -13.58
C ALA A 549 -15.32 66.45 -12.43
N THR A 550 -14.51 66.13 -11.40
CA THR A 550 -13.59 64.98 -11.19
C THR A 550 -13.40 64.65 -9.69
N ARG A 551 -13.04 63.38 -9.36
CA ARG A 551 -12.13 62.89 -8.25
C ARG A 551 -12.05 63.68 -6.92
N SER A 552 -12.12 63.11 -5.71
CA SER A 552 -11.96 61.71 -5.20
C SER A 552 -12.67 61.61 -3.81
N GLN A 553 -12.72 60.55 -3.00
CA GLN A 553 -12.22 59.15 -2.96
C GLN A 553 -13.27 58.35 -2.09
N SER A 554 -13.16 57.11 -1.58
CA SER A 554 -12.08 56.12 -1.43
C SER A 554 -12.56 54.66 -1.63
N SER A 555 -12.17 53.72 -0.75
CA SER A 555 -12.43 52.26 -0.81
C SER A 555 -13.10 51.75 0.48
N PRO A 556 -13.65 50.50 0.58
CA PRO A 556 -13.41 49.34 -0.30
C PRO A 556 -14.63 48.42 -0.63
N ALA A 557 -14.31 47.25 -1.19
CA ALA A 557 -15.10 46.01 -1.38
C ALA A 557 -15.95 45.87 -2.67
N GLN A 558 -15.82 44.70 -3.31
CA GLN A 558 -16.45 44.32 -4.58
C GLN A 558 -17.23 42.99 -4.43
N ARG A 559 -18.30 42.81 -5.21
CA ARG A 559 -18.95 41.51 -5.42
C ARG A 559 -19.36 41.38 -6.89
N THR A 560 -18.96 40.29 -7.54
CA THR A 560 -19.08 40.11 -9.00
C THR A 560 -20.44 39.54 -9.43
N ARG A 561 -20.90 39.90 -10.64
CA ARG A 561 -22.21 39.53 -11.20
C ARG A 561 -22.03 38.80 -12.53
N GLY A 562 -22.64 37.63 -12.67
CA GLY A 562 -22.54 36.81 -13.89
C GLY A 562 -23.30 37.39 -15.09
N LYS A 563 -22.85 37.03 -16.30
CA LYS A 563 -23.58 37.24 -17.56
C LYS A 563 -24.05 35.89 -18.11
N ALA A 564 -25.35 35.73 -18.30
CA ALA A 564 -25.90 34.65 -19.10
C ALA A 564 -25.63 34.90 -20.60
N ARG A 565 -25.51 33.85 -21.40
CA ARG A 565 -25.44 33.90 -22.86
C ARG A 565 -26.44 32.90 -23.43
N GLN A 566 -27.23 33.33 -24.42
CA GLN A 566 -28.30 32.52 -24.99
C GLN A 566 -27.76 31.26 -25.68
N GLY A 567 -28.42 30.13 -25.44
CA GLY A 567 -28.37 29.00 -26.37
C GLY A 567 -29.19 29.32 -27.62
N ARG A 568 -28.72 28.87 -28.78
CA ARG A 568 -29.44 28.99 -30.06
C ARG A 568 -29.61 27.60 -30.64
N SER A 569 -30.80 27.05 -30.57
CA SER A 569 -31.16 25.84 -31.29
C SER A 569 -31.11 26.08 -32.80
N LYS A 570 -30.69 25.05 -33.54
CA LYS A 570 -31.02 24.88 -34.96
C LYS A 570 -31.39 23.42 -35.19
N GLN A 571 -32.38 23.23 -36.04
CA GLN A 571 -33.08 21.98 -36.27
C GLN A 571 -32.75 21.47 -37.68
N SER A 572 -32.42 20.19 -37.79
CA SER A 572 -32.37 19.42 -39.04
C SER A 572 -32.62 17.96 -38.65
N GLN A 573 -33.87 17.50 -38.69
CA GLN A 573 -34.49 16.88 -39.86
C GLN A 573 -33.72 15.66 -40.39
N SER A 574 -34.34 14.50 -40.16
CA SER A 574 -34.05 13.21 -40.78
C SER A 574 -34.62 13.13 -42.20
N GLN A 575 -33.87 12.58 -43.14
CA GLN A 575 -34.43 11.91 -44.32
C GLN A 575 -33.74 10.56 -44.53
N SER A 576 -34.40 9.67 -45.28
CA SER A 576 -34.08 8.25 -45.42
C SER A 576 -33.60 7.93 -46.83
N ALA A 577 -32.51 7.18 -46.96
CA ALA A 577 -32.32 6.21 -48.05
C ALA A 577 -31.20 5.21 -47.72
N ALA A 578 -31.46 3.94 -48.04
CA ALA A 578 -30.52 2.91 -48.44
C ALA A 578 -30.98 2.46 -49.86
N PRO A 579 -30.20 1.74 -50.69
CA PRO A 579 -29.09 0.83 -50.33
C PRO A 579 -27.88 0.90 -51.31
N GLU A 580 -27.26 -0.28 -51.53
CA GLU A 580 -26.26 -0.67 -52.55
C GLU A 580 -24.76 -0.47 -52.24
N GLN A 581 -23.93 -1.03 -53.13
CA GLN A 581 -22.81 -1.92 -52.78
C GLN A 581 -21.51 -1.65 -53.58
N ASP A 582 -20.43 -2.17 -53.01
CA ASP A 582 -19.17 -2.61 -53.65
C ASP A 582 -18.16 -1.58 -54.22
N ASP A 583 -16.95 -2.11 -54.46
CA ASP A 583 -15.76 -1.62 -55.18
C ASP A 583 -14.85 -0.48 -54.64
N LEU A 584 -13.79 -0.94 -53.97
CA LEU A 584 -12.37 -0.79 -54.35
C LEU A 584 -11.69 0.60 -54.41
N LEU A 585 -10.76 0.78 -53.48
CA LEU A 585 -9.37 1.26 -53.67
C LEU A 585 -9.07 2.29 -54.78
N SER A 586 -8.80 3.53 -54.37
CA SER A 586 -7.72 4.34 -54.97
C SER A 586 -7.09 5.28 -53.94
N SER A 587 -5.88 5.78 -54.22
CA SER A 587 -5.02 6.48 -53.25
C SER A 587 -4.54 7.84 -53.75
N SER A 588 -4.76 8.87 -52.94
CA SER A 588 -4.04 10.17 -52.92
C SER A 588 -4.19 10.69 -51.48
N GLU A 589 -3.12 10.89 -50.71
CA GLU A 589 -2.10 11.95 -50.88
C GLU A 589 -2.72 13.35 -50.85
N ASP A 590 -3.07 13.82 -49.64
CA ASP A 590 -2.97 15.23 -49.18
C ASP A 590 -3.30 15.31 -47.67
N ASP A 591 -2.45 14.70 -46.83
CA ASP A 591 -2.55 14.81 -45.36
C ASP A 591 -2.06 16.19 -44.88
N GLU A 592 -2.91 17.22 -44.97
CA GLU A 592 -2.68 18.47 -44.23
C GLU A 592 -2.64 18.18 -42.72
N ALA A 593 -1.45 18.29 -42.14
CA ALA A 593 -1.22 17.96 -40.73
C ALA A 593 -2.02 18.90 -39.81
N TYR A 594 -3.17 18.42 -39.30
CA TYR A 594 -4.05 19.15 -38.39
C TYR A 594 -3.30 19.66 -37.14
N THR A 595 -2.95 20.94 -37.15
CA THR A 595 -2.33 21.62 -36.00
C THR A 595 -3.41 22.12 -35.06
N ALA A 596 -3.78 21.28 -34.08
CA ALA A 596 -4.72 21.65 -33.02
C ALA A 596 -4.32 22.97 -32.34
N THR A 597 -5.31 23.85 -32.13
CA THR A 597 -5.07 25.18 -31.52
C THR A 597 -4.44 25.03 -30.14
N GLU A 598 -3.53 25.92 -29.69
CA GLU A 598 -2.86 25.78 -28.37
C GLU A 598 -3.84 25.56 -27.19
N LYS A 599 -5.01 26.23 -27.23
CA LYS A 599 -6.09 26.08 -26.25
C LYS A 599 -6.83 24.74 -26.35
N GLU A 600 -6.90 24.18 -27.54
CA GLU A 600 -7.56 22.92 -27.88
C GLU A 600 -6.66 21.74 -27.52
N ALA A 601 -5.37 21.82 -27.84
CA ALA A 601 -4.35 20.92 -27.31
C ALA A 601 -4.28 20.96 -25.77
N SER A 602 -4.37 22.16 -25.16
CA SER A 602 -4.43 22.31 -23.70
C SER A 602 -5.70 21.72 -23.09
N SER A 603 -6.86 21.86 -23.74
CA SER A 603 -8.11 21.30 -23.24
C SER A 603 -8.16 19.78 -23.41
N LEU A 604 -7.60 19.24 -24.50
CA LEU A 604 -7.41 17.81 -24.70
C LEU A 604 -6.47 17.21 -23.66
N LEU A 605 -5.30 17.82 -23.41
CA LEU A 605 -4.36 17.36 -22.37
C LEU A 605 -4.97 17.42 -20.94
N LEU A 606 -5.84 18.41 -20.68
CA LEU A 606 -6.63 18.46 -19.44
C LEU A 606 -7.70 17.37 -19.39
N ARG A 607 -8.34 17.04 -20.51
CA ARG A 607 -9.37 16.00 -20.59
C ARG A 607 -8.76 14.60 -20.46
N THR A 608 -7.73 14.27 -21.24
CA THR A 608 -7.02 12.99 -21.13
C THR A 608 -6.37 12.83 -19.77
N GLY A 609 -5.75 13.89 -19.23
CA GLY A 609 -5.19 13.85 -17.87
C GLY A 609 -6.25 13.64 -16.77
N ALA A 610 -7.48 14.08 -16.98
CA ALA A 610 -8.60 13.80 -16.08
C ALA A 610 -9.15 12.38 -16.28
N GLU A 611 -9.29 11.92 -17.52
CA GLU A 611 -9.70 10.55 -17.89
C GLU A 611 -8.72 9.51 -17.32
N ASP A 612 -7.41 9.68 -17.56
CA ASP A 612 -6.31 8.89 -16.97
C ASP A 612 -6.44 8.84 -15.44
N THR A 613 -6.63 10.00 -14.80
CA THR A 613 -6.74 10.09 -13.33
C THR A 613 -7.99 9.40 -12.79
N SER A 614 -9.12 9.43 -13.52
CA SER A 614 -10.32 8.67 -13.15
C SER A 614 -10.10 7.15 -13.26
N THR A 615 -9.50 6.67 -14.34
CA THR A 615 -9.24 5.23 -14.54
C THR A 615 -8.21 4.69 -13.53
N ASP A 616 -7.18 5.48 -13.20
CA ASP A 616 -6.28 5.19 -12.08
C ASP A 616 -7.08 5.02 -10.77
N LEU A 617 -7.92 5.99 -10.39
CA LEU A 617 -8.72 5.92 -9.16
C LEU A 617 -9.75 4.76 -9.15
N GLU A 618 -10.38 4.44 -10.29
CA GLU A 618 -11.28 3.29 -10.43
C GLU A 618 -10.57 1.96 -10.14
N SER A 619 -9.35 1.78 -10.67
CA SER A 619 -8.57 0.56 -10.39
C SER A 619 -8.24 0.40 -8.88
N GLY A 620 -8.00 1.51 -8.18
CA GLY A 620 -7.89 1.54 -6.72
C GLY A 620 -9.20 1.16 -6.01
N ALA A 621 -10.32 1.75 -6.42
CA ALA A 621 -11.63 1.44 -5.85
C ALA A 621 -12.02 -0.04 -6.03
N VAL A 622 -11.69 -0.64 -7.17
CA VAL A 622 -11.87 -2.08 -7.42
C VAL A 622 -10.96 -2.92 -6.52
N ALA A 623 -9.68 -2.57 -6.34
CA ALA A 623 -8.77 -3.26 -5.42
C ALA A 623 -9.30 -3.25 -3.98
N TRP A 624 -9.76 -2.09 -3.50
CA TRP A 624 -10.36 -1.94 -2.17
C TRP A 624 -11.66 -2.75 -2.02
N THR A 625 -12.49 -2.78 -3.05
CA THR A 625 -13.74 -3.56 -3.07
C THR A 625 -13.46 -5.07 -2.99
N LEU A 626 -12.48 -5.57 -3.75
CA LEU A 626 -12.05 -6.97 -3.67
C LEU A 626 -11.46 -7.32 -2.29
N PHE A 627 -10.71 -6.39 -1.68
CA PHE A 627 -10.17 -6.53 -0.34
C PHE A 627 -11.28 -6.58 0.73
N ALA A 628 -12.28 -5.72 0.63
CA ALA A 628 -13.41 -5.67 1.56
C ALA A 628 -14.35 -6.87 1.46
N LEU A 629 -14.52 -7.45 0.26
CA LEU A 629 -15.46 -8.57 0.01
C LEU A 629 -14.85 -9.96 0.15
N GLY A 630 -13.55 -10.13 -0.08
CA GLY A 630 -12.87 -11.44 -0.06
C GLY A 630 -11.50 -11.45 0.61
N GLY A 631 -11.14 -10.37 1.29
CA GLY A 631 -9.89 -10.26 2.03
C GLY A 631 -8.65 -10.08 1.17
N LEU A 632 -7.50 -10.08 1.83
CA LEU A 632 -6.20 -9.74 1.26
C LEU A 632 -5.76 -10.72 0.17
N GLY A 633 -6.07 -12.01 0.33
CA GLY A 633 -5.75 -13.03 -0.66
C GLY A 633 -6.57 -12.93 -1.95
N LEU A 634 -7.86 -12.54 -1.88
CA LEU A 634 -8.65 -12.28 -3.10
C LEU A 634 -8.07 -11.10 -3.88
N ALA A 635 -7.85 -9.96 -3.21
CA ALA A 635 -7.36 -8.74 -3.85
C ALA A 635 -5.93 -8.84 -4.39
N SER A 636 -5.05 -9.56 -3.70
CA SER A 636 -3.65 -9.75 -4.12
C SER A 636 -3.53 -10.41 -5.49
N GLY A 637 -4.42 -11.36 -5.83
CA GLY A 637 -4.36 -12.11 -7.07
C GLY A 637 -4.46 -11.24 -8.34
N PRO A 638 -5.53 -10.46 -8.59
CA PRO A 638 -5.61 -9.61 -9.77
C PRO A 638 -4.68 -8.40 -9.73
N VAL A 639 -4.36 -7.84 -8.55
CA VAL A 639 -3.43 -6.69 -8.47
C VAL A 639 -2.01 -7.10 -8.89
N TRP A 640 -1.48 -8.19 -8.30
CA TRP A 640 -0.17 -8.71 -8.69
C TRP A 640 -0.21 -9.44 -10.03
N GLY A 641 -1.33 -10.06 -10.38
CA GLY A 641 -1.55 -10.73 -11.66
C GLY A 641 -1.61 -9.78 -12.85
N ALA A 642 -2.20 -8.59 -12.70
CA ALA A 642 -2.23 -7.57 -13.75
C ALA A 642 -0.85 -6.94 -13.93
N GLU A 643 -0.19 -6.54 -12.85
CA GLU A 643 1.19 -6.05 -12.90
C GLU A 643 2.14 -7.09 -13.52
N ALA A 644 1.98 -8.38 -13.18
CA ALA A 644 2.78 -9.47 -13.72
C ALA A 644 2.36 -9.93 -15.14
N ALA A 645 1.17 -9.57 -15.63
CA ALA A 645 0.71 -9.86 -16.99
C ALA A 645 1.15 -8.80 -18.01
N GLY A 646 1.76 -7.70 -17.54
CA GLY A 646 2.02 -6.52 -18.35
C GLY A 646 0.77 -5.66 -18.49
N ARG A 647 1.00 -4.35 -18.58
CA ARG A 647 0.02 -3.38 -19.07
C ARG A 647 -0.07 -3.53 -20.59
#